data_AF-A0AAE1XUR7-F1
#
_entry.id   AF-A0AAE1XUR7-F1
#
_cell.length_a   1.000
_cell.length_b   1.000
_cell.length_c   1.000
_cell.angle_alpha   90.00
_cell.angle_beta   90.00
_cell.angle_gamma   90.00
#
_symmetry.space_group_name_H-M   'P 1'
#
loop_
_entity.id
_entity.type
_entity.pdbx_description
1 polymer ?
#
loop_
_entity_poly.entity_id
_entity_poly.type
_entity_poly.pdbx_seq_one_letter_code
_entity_poly.pdbx_strand_id
1 'polypeptide(L)'
;MELHIKVAQAVHVLNHDTQSCNRVAANQWLVQFQQTDAAWEIATSILTSDHRHLFLPDYEVEFFAAQILKRKIQNEGYNLHLAAKDALLNALLVAAKRFSSGPPQQLLTQVCLALSMLVLHAVEHGKPIEKLFYSLQNLQSQDNGNNAVLEMLTVLPEIIEDQNSDCHIPSARRYEYEQELLARTPMVLDFLMQQSDEGFGSHLQPHDRSRKILRCLLSWVRAGCFSVIPPVSLPAHPLFNFVFSSLQVASSFDLAVEVLVELVSRYEGLPQVLLSRIGYLKEALLFPALKSGDEKVIGRLACLMSEIGQAAPFLIVEANTEALELTDALLSCVAFPSEDWEIVDSTLQFWCSLAGYIIGLDTDSAETRKNLEERFVPIFSSLIDALLLRVQVDECTYNDTGKTLDVPNGLEQFRMNLVELLVDICQLLGSALFIQKIFLGNWISASIDISWKEVEAKLFILNAVAEVVLKEGHHFDISIVMQLVMILSSKPSADLRGFMFLVYKSLAEVIGSYAKWIPSSQTNTIPLILFLGSGIRQPFCSSACAFAFRKLCEEAAAVMHEPSNLEILIWIGEGLEEMKLPLEDEDEVVGAITLIFCSIPDKKLMNNLFARLLSPSYENIGKVIDDDHRHTLRQNPSTYMESINSAARGLHRIGTVFSYLAIHLSTSLEDGSILALLEVFWPMLEKLFLSEHIESASLSAAACRALGLAIQASGQKFGALLPKVLDSMSLNFMSFQSHECYIKTAAVIIEEFGVKEEYGPLFMRTFERFSSSTSVMALTSSYICDQEPDLVEAYTNFASAYVRSCSKEVLAASGSLFEVSLQKAGICSTALHRGAALSAMSYVTCFLEVGLALLMEPEASTSERSVQDMVIRVISISGEGLVSNLVYALLGVSAVSRVHKSATILQQLAAMCSLSEITKWKAVLCWEILHRWLYSALQMLPAEYLKQGEAESLVPVWLKALVAAASDYLQSRQCGEISSHGHMQGKGGRLLKRLLREFADNHRNSPNLT
;
A
#
# COMPACT_ATOMS: atom_id res chain seq x y z
N MET A 1 -14.07 35.11 38.69
CA MET A 1 -14.60 36.21 37.84
C MET A 1 -13.54 36.75 36.87
N GLU A 2 -12.31 37.03 37.31
CA GLU A 2 -11.24 37.54 36.42
C GLU A 2 -10.81 36.57 35.30
N LEU A 3 -10.69 35.27 35.58
CA LEU A 3 -10.32 34.25 34.60
C LEU A 3 -11.40 34.02 33.51
N HIS A 4 -12.69 34.10 33.85
CA HIS A 4 -13.78 34.00 32.87
C HIS A 4 -13.66 35.08 31.79
N ILE A 5 -13.33 36.30 32.20
CA ILE A 5 -13.17 37.45 31.29
C ILE A 5 -11.94 37.24 30.40
N LYS A 6 -10.83 36.73 30.94
CA LYS A 6 -9.61 36.42 30.16
C LYS A 6 -9.85 35.33 29.11
N VAL A 7 -10.59 34.27 29.45
CA VAL A 7 -10.96 33.21 28.48
C VAL A 7 -11.84 33.78 27.36
N ALA A 8 -12.88 34.55 27.70
CA ALA A 8 -13.75 35.17 26.70
C ALA A 8 -12.99 36.13 25.77
N GLN A 9 -12.06 36.92 26.32
CA GLN A 9 -11.20 37.82 25.53
C GLN A 9 -10.25 37.06 24.61
N ALA A 10 -9.62 35.98 25.10
CA ALA A 10 -8.71 35.17 24.29
C ALA A 10 -9.44 34.43 23.15
N VAL A 11 -10.65 33.91 23.38
CA VAL A 11 -11.48 33.28 22.33
C VAL A 11 -11.87 34.31 21.28
N HIS A 12 -12.30 35.51 21.68
CA HIS A 12 -12.63 36.58 20.74
C HIS A 12 -11.41 37.02 19.90
N VAL A 13 -10.22 37.12 20.50
CA VAL A 13 -8.98 37.43 19.77
C VAL A 13 -8.64 36.32 18.78
N LEU A 14 -8.82 35.05 19.15
CA LEU A 14 -8.55 33.91 18.27
C LEU A 14 -9.41 33.94 17.00
N ASN A 15 -10.69 34.27 17.13
CA ASN A 15 -11.66 34.18 16.02
C ASN A 15 -11.77 35.46 15.18
N HIS A 16 -11.59 36.64 15.79
CA HIS A 16 -11.90 37.93 15.14
C HIS A 16 -10.71 38.88 14.97
N ASP A 17 -9.53 38.60 15.56
CA ASP A 17 -8.38 39.49 15.39
C ASP A 17 -7.77 39.37 13.99
N THR A 18 -7.64 40.51 13.31
CA THR A 18 -7.03 40.62 11.97
C THR A 18 -5.54 40.27 11.94
N GLN A 19 -4.83 40.37 13.07
CA GLN A 19 -3.40 40.10 13.18
C GLN A 19 -3.12 38.63 13.52
N SER A 20 -2.36 37.94 12.66
CA SER A 20 -2.01 36.52 12.87
C SER A 20 -1.19 36.28 14.13
N CYS A 21 -0.31 37.21 14.53
CA CYS A 21 0.50 37.09 15.74
C CYS A 21 -0.35 37.06 17.03
N ASN A 22 -1.40 37.87 17.12
CA ASN A 22 -2.30 37.89 18.27
C ASN A 22 -3.15 36.63 18.34
N ARG A 23 -3.62 36.12 17.19
CA ARG A 23 -4.33 34.84 17.11
C ARG A 23 -3.47 33.66 17.58
N VAL A 24 -2.19 33.63 17.20
CA VAL A 24 -1.25 32.61 17.66
C VAL A 24 -0.99 32.71 19.16
N ALA A 25 -0.79 33.93 19.69
CA ALA A 25 -0.59 34.14 21.13
C ALA A 25 -1.83 33.73 21.95
N ALA A 26 -3.03 34.08 21.47
CA ALA A 26 -4.29 33.66 22.08
C ALA A 26 -4.45 32.14 22.04
N ASN A 27 -4.17 31.48 20.91
CA ASN A 27 -4.22 30.02 20.80
C ASN A 27 -3.24 29.34 21.76
N GLN A 28 -1.99 29.81 21.83
CA GLN A 28 -0.98 29.26 22.75
C GLN A 28 -1.43 29.38 24.21
N TRP A 29 -1.98 30.53 24.60
CA TRP A 29 -2.51 30.73 25.94
C TRP A 29 -3.71 29.82 26.22
N LEU A 30 -4.64 29.66 25.26
CA LEU A 30 -5.80 28.78 25.39
C LEU A 30 -5.39 27.30 25.48
N VAL A 31 -4.36 26.86 24.75
CA VAL A 31 -3.79 25.50 24.85
C VAL A 31 -3.16 25.27 26.22
N GLN A 32 -2.42 26.24 26.76
CA GLN A 32 -1.88 26.17 28.12
C GLN A 32 -3.01 26.12 29.15
N PHE A 33 -4.04 26.94 28.98
CA PHE A 33 -5.22 26.94 29.85
C PHE A 33 -5.93 25.58 29.87
N GLN A 34 -6.08 24.91 28.71
CA GLN A 34 -6.69 23.57 28.62
C GLN A 34 -6.00 22.52 29.50
N GLN A 35 -4.70 22.67 29.76
CA GLN A 35 -3.92 21.75 30.60
C GLN A 35 -4.08 22.03 32.10
N THR A 36 -4.69 23.16 32.49
CA THR A 36 -4.85 23.53 33.91
C THR A 36 -6.08 22.90 34.56
N ASP A 37 -6.05 22.73 35.89
CA ASP A 37 -7.22 22.26 36.66
C ASP A 37 -8.37 23.28 36.65
N ALA A 38 -8.05 24.57 36.58
CA ALA A 38 -9.04 25.65 36.53
C ALA A 38 -9.98 25.56 35.31
N ALA A 39 -9.54 24.88 34.24
CA ALA A 39 -10.34 24.66 33.05
C ALA A 39 -11.62 23.87 33.32
N TRP A 40 -11.61 22.92 34.28
CA TRP A 40 -12.80 22.15 34.66
C TRP A 40 -13.92 23.05 35.19
N GLU A 41 -13.61 23.88 36.18
CA GLU A 41 -14.58 24.75 36.86
C GLU A 41 -15.06 25.88 35.93
N ILE A 42 -14.14 26.53 35.21
CA ILE A 42 -14.45 27.67 34.34
C ILE A 42 -15.32 27.22 33.16
N ALA A 43 -14.95 26.12 32.48
CA ALA A 43 -15.74 25.62 31.34
C ALA A 43 -17.14 25.15 31.77
N THR A 44 -17.24 24.46 32.92
CA THR A 44 -18.53 24.04 33.48
C THR A 44 -19.41 25.26 33.81
N SER A 45 -18.84 26.27 34.47
CA SER A 45 -19.54 27.51 34.84
C SER A 45 -20.01 28.31 33.62
N ILE A 46 -19.20 28.39 32.55
CA ILE A 46 -19.60 29.04 31.27
C ILE A 46 -20.85 28.35 30.70
N LEU A 47 -20.89 27.02 30.67
CA LEU A 47 -22.01 26.28 30.09
C LEU A 47 -23.29 26.33 30.95
N THR A 48 -23.17 26.40 32.27
CA THR A 48 -24.34 26.38 33.19
C THR A 48 -24.86 27.76 33.59
N SER A 49 -24.11 28.84 33.35
CA SER A 49 -24.51 30.18 33.78
C SER A 49 -25.52 30.86 32.85
N ASP A 50 -26.58 31.45 33.40
CA ASP A 50 -27.61 32.19 32.63
C ASP A 50 -27.13 33.55 32.09
N HIS A 51 -25.90 33.94 32.41
CA HIS A 51 -25.35 35.23 32.00
C HIS A 51 -24.96 35.17 30.53
N ARG A 52 -25.81 35.72 29.65
CA ARG A 52 -25.34 36.12 28.32
C ARG A 52 -24.20 37.11 28.55
N HIS A 53 -22.99 36.73 28.20
CA HIS A 53 -21.87 37.66 28.23
C HIS A 53 -22.25 38.82 27.30
N LEU A 54 -22.53 39.99 27.89
CA LEU A 54 -23.02 41.22 27.26
C LEU A 54 -22.11 41.79 26.15
N PHE A 55 -21.04 41.07 25.77
CA PHE A 55 -19.96 41.56 24.93
C PHE A 55 -19.67 40.72 23.68
N LEU A 56 -20.36 39.59 23.45
CA LEU A 56 -20.08 38.73 22.29
C LEU A 56 -21.38 38.17 21.66
N PRO A 57 -21.66 38.43 20.36
CA PRO A 57 -22.60 37.62 19.61
C PRO A 57 -21.92 36.28 19.24
N ASP A 58 -22.70 35.19 19.15
CA ASP A 58 -22.33 33.90 18.52
C ASP A 58 -21.81 32.72 19.37
N TYR A 59 -22.07 32.64 20.68
CA TYR A 59 -21.89 31.41 21.49
C TYR A 59 -20.48 30.76 21.42
N GLU A 60 -19.47 31.48 20.93
CA GLU A 60 -18.14 30.93 20.65
C GLU A 60 -17.41 30.50 21.93
N VAL A 61 -17.64 31.24 23.02
CA VAL A 61 -17.05 30.97 24.33
C VAL A 61 -17.66 29.70 24.94
N GLU A 62 -18.98 29.52 24.79
CA GLU A 62 -19.69 28.31 25.17
C GLU A 62 -19.25 27.12 24.32
N PHE A 63 -19.05 27.30 23.01
CA PHE A 63 -18.54 26.26 22.12
C PHE A 63 -17.12 25.81 22.51
N PHE A 64 -16.24 26.77 22.75
CA PHE A 64 -14.90 26.51 23.27
C PHE A 64 -14.95 25.78 24.61
N ALA A 65 -15.80 26.20 25.54
CA ALA A 65 -15.97 25.53 26.84
C ALA A 65 -16.43 24.06 26.69
N ALA A 66 -17.37 23.78 25.79
CA ALA A 66 -17.80 22.40 25.51
C ALA A 66 -16.67 21.54 24.92
N GLN A 67 -15.87 22.09 24.00
CA GLN A 67 -14.69 21.40 23.44
C GLN A 67 -13.62 21.11 24.49
N ILE A 68 -13.33 22.06 25.39
CA ILE A 68 -12.41 21.84 26.51
C ILE A 68 -12.89 20.67 27.36
N LEU A 69 -14.16 20.69 27.79
CA LEU A 69 -14.69 19.64 28.65
C LEU A 69 -14.62 18.28 27.95
N LYS A 70 -15.03 18.18 26.68
CA LYS A 70 -14.87 16.94 25.90
C LYS A 70 -13.43 16.43 25.96
N ARG A 71 -12.44 17.28 25.64
CA ARG A 71 -11.03 16.89 25.59
C ARG A 71 -10.45 16.51 26.95
N LYS A 72 -10.80 17.25 28.01
CA LYS A 72 -10.35 16.94 29.37
C LYS A 72 -11.00 15.67 29.90
N ILE A 73 -12.27 15.42 29.60
CA ILE A 73 -12.94 14.15 29.94
C ILE A 73 -12.27 12.98 29.21
N GLN A 74 -11.89 13.16 27.93
CA GLN A 74 -11.17 12.15 27.15
C GLN A 74 -9.84 11.77 27.79
N ASN A 75 -9.04 12.77 28.15
CA ASN A 75 -7.65 12.57 28.58
C ASN A 75 -7.52 12.26 30.08
N GLU A 76 -8.29 12.96 30.93
CA GLU A 76 -8.13 12.97 32.40
C GLU A 76 -9.36 12.40 33.13
N GLY A 77 -10.45 12.05 32.41
CA GLY A 77 -11.73 11.69 33.03
C GLY A 77 -11.71 10.44 33.91
N TYR A 78 -10.75 9.52 33.71
CA TYR A 78 -10.54 8.37 34.60
C TYR A 78 -10.11 8.77 36.01
N ASN A 79 -9.37 9.87 36.14
CA ASN A 79 -8.75 10.32 37.39
C ASN A 79 -9.72 11.13 38.26
N LEU A 80 -10.89 11.50 37.74
CA LEU A 80 -11.91 12.23 38.51
C LEU A 80 -12.56 11.33 39.57
N HIS A 81 -12.76 11.87 40.77
CA HIS A 81 -13.53 11.20 41.82
C HIS A 81 -15.02 11.09 41.46
N LEU A 82 -15.70 10.05 41.98
CA LEU A 82 -17.12 9.77 41.71
C LEU A 82 -18.04 10.99 41.91
N ALA A 83 -17.90 11.71 43.02
CA ALA A 83 -18.73 12.89 43.31
C ALA A 83 -18.52 14.04 42.30
N ALA A 84 -17.30 14.18 41.77
CA ALA A 84 -17.00 15.17 40.73
C ALA A 84 -17.58 14.75 39.37
N LYS A 85 -17.56 13.43 39.06
CA LYS A 85 -18.22 12.88 37.87
C LYS A 85 -19.74 13.13 37.91
N ASP A 86 -20.38 12.91 39.06
CA ASP A 86 -21.83 13.14 39.22
C ASP A 86 -22.20 14.63 39.13
N ALA A 87 -21.40 15.52 39.73
CA ALA A 87 -21.60 16.95 39.63
C ALA A 87 -21.47 17.44 38.18
N LEU A 88 -20.44 16.97 37.46
CA LEU A 88 -20.20 17.30 36.07
C LEU A 88 -21.28 16.74 35.13
N LEU A 89 -21.77 15.52 35.40
CA LEU A 89 -22.88 14.91 34.65
C LEU A 89 -24.13 15.79 34.75
N ASN A 90 -24.51 16.20 35.97
CA ASN A 90 -25.66 17.08 36.17
C ASN A 90 -25.47 18.44 35.50
N ALA A 91 -24.27 19.03 35.57
CA ALA A 91 -23.97 20.29 34.91
C ALA A 91 -24.08 20.21 33.38
N LEU A 92 -23.59 19.13 32.77
CA LEU A 92 -23.70 18.89 31.33
C LEU A 92 -25.15 18.59 30.89
N LEU A 93 -25.96 17.90 31.71
CA LEU A 93 -27.40 17.72 31.43
C LEU A 93 -28.16 19.05 31.44
N VAL A 94 -27.83 19.94 32.39
CA VAL A 94 -28.39 21.30 32.45
C VAL A 94 -27.97 22.11 31.23
N ALA A 95 -26.70 22.03 30.82
CA ALA A 95 -26.21 22.67 29.60
C ALA A 95 -26.91 22.13 28.34
N ALA A 96 -27.05 20.81 28.19
CA ALA A 96 -27.74 20.19 27.07
C ALA A 96 -29.20 20.66 26.98
N LYS A 97 -29.90 20.76 28.12
CA LYS A 97 -31.25 21.33 28.17
C LYS A 97 -31.26 22.80 27.73
N ARG A 98 -30.34 23.62 28.24
CA ARG A 98 -30.25 25.05 27.90
C ARG A 98 -30.07 25.27 26.39
N PHE A 99 -29.22 24.48 25.76
CA PHE A 99 -28.90 24.60 24.33
C PHE A 99 -29.83 23.78 23.41
N SER A 100 -30.86 23.12 23.95
CA SER A 100 -31.87 22.35 23.18
C SER A 100 -32.72 23.19 22.21
N SER A 101 -32.90 24.47 22.54
CA SER A 101 -33.80 25.41 21.84
C SER A 101 -33.04 26.56 21.15
N GLY A 102 -31.71 26.63 21.28
CA GLY A 102 -30.89 27.73 20.76
C GLY A 102 -29.95 27.29 19.62
N PRO A 103 -29.54 28.21 18.72
CA PRO A 103 -28.42 27.98 17.80
C PRO A 103 -27.07 28.27 18.49
N PRO A 104 -25.96 27.58 18.16
CA PRO A 104 -25.76 26.60 17.08
C PRO A 104 -25.90 25.14 17.51
N GLN A 105 -26.49 24.28 16.65
CA GLN A 105 -26.59 22.82 16.87
C GLN A 105 -25.24 22.18 17.23
N GLN A 106 -24.16 22.69 16.64
CA GLN A 106 -22.79 22.24 16.92
C GLN A 106 -22.41 22.33 18.40
N LEU A 107 -22.89 23.36 19.13
CA LEU A 107 -22.66 23.47 20.58
C LEU A 107 -23.35 22.35 21.33
N LEU A 108 -24.62 22.06 21.00
CA LEU A 108 -25.35 20.96 21.60
C LEU A 108 -24.64 19.62 21.32
N THR A 109 -24.18 19.39 20.09
CA THR A 109 -23.39 18.19 19.73
C THR A 109 -22.14 18.07 20.60
N GLN A 110 -21.35 19.15 20.78
CA GLN A 110 -20.15 19.11 21.64
C GLN A 110 -20.48 18.81 23.10
N VAL A 111 -21.57 19.37 23.63
CA VAL A 111 -22.03 19.07 24.99
C VAL A 111 -22.47 17.60 25.11
N CYS A 112 -23.22 17.08 24.15
CA CYS A 112 -23.66 15.68 24.11
C CYS A 112 -22.48 14.71 23.96
N LEU A 113 -21.45 15.08 23.18
CA LEU A 113 -20.22 14.31 23.04
C LEU A 113 -19.44 14.24 24.37
N ALA A 114 -19.26 15.39 25.03
CA ALA A 114 -18.62 15.47 26.34
C ALA A 114 -19.37 14.64 27.39
N LEU A 115 -20.71 14.72 27.38
CA LEU A 115 -21.56 13.98 28.29
C LEU A 115 -21.50 12.46 28.05
N SER A 116 -21.61 12.01 26.80
CA SER A 116 -21.51 10.60 26.45
C SER A 116 -20.15 10.01 26.84
N MET A 117 -19.06 10.76 26.62
CA MET A 117 -17.72 10.35 27.03
C MET A 117 -17.56 10.27 28.56
N LEU A 118 -18.15 11.20 29.31
CA LEU A 118 -18.16 11.16 30.77
C LEU A 118 -18.89 9.92 31.30
N VAL A 119 -20.02 9.58 30.69
CA VAL A 119 -20.81 8.39 31.02
C VAL A 119 -19.99 7.12 30.80
N LEU A 120 -19.26 7.02 29.68
CA LEU A 120 -18.40 5.87 29.38
C LEU A 120 -17.18 5.75 30.32
N HIS A 121 -16.70 6.86 30.89
CA HIS A 121 -15.64 6.87 31.90
C HIS A 121 -16.15 6.66 33.35
N ALA A 122 -17.47 6.61 33.56
CA ALA A 122 -18.11 6.41 34.85
C ALA A 122 -18.33 4.91 35.19
N VAL A 123 -17.32 4.07 34.92
CA VAL A 123 -17.37 2.59 35.02
C VAL A 123 -17.74 2.08 36.42
N GLU A 124 -17.45 2.87 37.45
CA GLU A 124 -17.80 2.59 38.86
C GLU A 124 -19.32 2.41 39.10
N HIS A 125 -20.15 2.81 38.14
CA HIS A 125 -21.61 2.74 38.22
C HIS A 125 -22.25 1.45 37.71
N GLY A 126 -21.46 0.48 37.24
CA GLY A 126 -21.94 -0.80 36.71
C GLY A 126 -22.51 -0.68 35.29
N LYS A 127 -23.71 -0.13 35.16
CA LYS A 127 -24.45 0.06 33.89
C LYS A 127 -24.63 1.55 33.57
N PRO A 128 -23.61 2.22 33.02
CA PRO A 128 -23.61 3.67 32.80
C PRO A 128 -24.61 4.13 31.74
N ILE A 129 -24.82 3.37 30.66
CA ILE A 129 -25.75 3.73 29.58
C ILE A 129 -27.20 3.65 30.08
N GLU A 130 -27.56 2.62 30.85
CA GLU A 130 -28.86 2.48 31.50
C GLU A 130 -29.20 3.71 32.36
N LYS A 131 -28.23 4.18 33.16
CA LYS A 131 -28.40 5.39 34.00
C LYS A 131 -28.59 6.65 33.17
N LEU A 132 -27.88 6.77 32.05
CA LEU A 132 -28.09 7.85 31.10
C LEU A 132 -29.52 7.85 30.56
N PHE A 133 -30.05 6.69 30.16
CA PHE A 133 -31.43 6.58 29.65
C PHE A 133 -32.49 7.02 30.68
N TYR A 134 -32.31 6.72 31.97
CA TYR A 134 -33.20 7.26 33.02
C TYR A 134 -33.15 8.80 33.10
N SER A 135 -31.96 9.38 33.00
CA SER A 135 -31.78 10.84 32.97
C SER A 135 -32.39 11.47 31.71
N LEU A 136 -32.34 10.78 30.57
CA LEU A 136 -32.95 11.22 29.33
C LEU A 136 -34.48 11.23 29.39
N GLN A 137 -35.11 10.23 30.01
CA GLN A 137 -36.57 10.24 30.23
C GLN A 137 -37.03 11.45 31.06
N ASN A 138 -36.25 11.82 32.07
CA ASN A 138 -36.52 13.03 32.87
C ASN A 138 -36.39 14.31 32.02
N LEU A 139 -35.43 14.36 31.10
CA LEU A 139 -35.27 15.48 30.16
C LEU A 139 -36.39 15.54 29.13
N GLN A 140 -36.91 14.41 28.64
CA GLN A 140 -38.04 14.34 27.70
C GLN A 140 -39.32 14.96 28.30
N SER A 141 -39.55 14.78 29.60
CA SER A 141 -40.76 15.29 30.29
C SER A 141 -40.85 16.81 30.42
N GLN A 142 -39.85 17.56 29.92
CA GLN A 142 -39.73 19.01 30.05
C GLN A 142 -39.74 19.68 28.67
N ASP A 143 -40.34 20.88 28.55
CA ASP A 143 -40.49 21.59 27.27
C ASP A 143 -39.15 21.71 26.51
N ASN A 144 -39.16 21.31 25.22
CA ASN A 144 -38.04 21.27 24.27
C ASN A 144 -36.88 20.29 24.56
N GLY A 145 -37.00 19.42 25.58
CA GLY A 145 -35.98 18.41 25.91
C GLY A 145 -35.73 17.36 24.81
N ASN A 146 -36.72 17.12 23.94
CA ASN A 146 -36.64 16.12 22.86
C ASN A 146 -35.47 16.35 21.89
N ASN A 147 -35.07 17.60 21.62
CA ASN A 147 -33.94 17.89 20.75
C ASN A 147 -32.59 17.48 21.38
N ALA A 148 -32.42 17.75 22.68
CA ALA A 148 -31.21 17.35 23.40
C ALA A 148 -31.12 15.83 23.51
N VAL A 149 -32.26 15.17 23.72
CA VAL A 149 -32.35 13.72 23.79
C VAL A 149 -32.03 13.10 22.42
N LEU A 150 -32.58 13.63 21.33
CA LEU A 150 -32.29 13.15 19.97
C LEU A 150 -30.81 13.30 19.61
N GLU A 151 -30.19 14.43 19.93
CA GLU A 151 -28.75 14.64 19.70
C GLU A 151 -27.91 13.71 20.56
N MET A 152 -28.27 13.51 21.85
CA MET A 152 -27.59 12.56 22.74
C MET A 152 -27.63 11.14 22.18
N LEU A 153 -28.81 10.69 21.75
CA LEU A 153 -28.98 9.38 21.15
C LEU A 153 -28.23 9.25 19.82
N THR A 154 -28.01 10.35 19.09
CA THR A 154 -27.23 10.34 17.85
C THR A 154 -25.74 10.14 18.12
N VAL A 155 -25.16 10.88 19.07
CA VAL A 155 -23.71 10.88 19.29
C VAL A 155 -23.20 9.73 20.17
N LEU A 156 -24.08 9.14 21.00
CA LEU A 156 -23.69 8.08 21.93
C LEU A 156 -23.14 6.84 21.20
N PRO A 157 -23.80 6.30 20.16
CA PRO A 157 -23.25 5.19 19.38
C PRO A 157 -21.98 5.59 18.60
N GLU A 158 -21.96 6.79 18.00
CA GLU A 158 -20.81 7.32 17.26
C GLU A 158 -19.54 7.35 18.11
N ILE A 159 -19.62 7.71 19.39
CA ILE A 159 -18.46 7.72 20.30
C ILE A 159 -17.95 6.31 20.61
N ILE A 160 -18.85 5.34 20.79
CA ILE A 160 -18.46 3.95 21.08
C ILE A 160 -17.74 3.37 19.86
N GLU A 161 -18.21 3.70 18.65
CA GLU A 161 -17.55 3.33 17.39
C GLU A 161 -16.20 4.05 17.18
N ASP A 162 -16.11 5.38 17.37
CA ASP A 162 -14.86 6.14 17.23
C ASP A 162 -13.77 5.68 18.22
N GLN A 163 -14.16 5.29 19.44
CA GLN A 163 -13.26 4.71 20.44
C GLN A 163 -12.76 3.30 20.08
N ASN A 164 -13.27 2.68 19.01
CA ASN A 164 -12.65 1.48 18.45
C ASN A 164 -11.31 1.79 17.77
N SER A 165 -11.11 3.05 17.35
CA SER A 165 -9.85 3.59 16.79
C SER A 165 -8.89 4.14 17.86
N ASP A 166 -9.43 4.79 18.89
CA ASP A 166 -8.66 5.41 19.99
C ASP A 166 -8.51 4.45 21.20
N CYS A 167 -7.34 3.81 21.31
CA CYS A 167 -7.02 2.68 22.20
C CYS A 167 -7.09 2.89 23.73
N HIS A 168 -7.78 3.89 24.28
CA HIS A 168 -7.80 4.17 25.73
C HIS A 168 -8.71 3.24 26.55
N ILE A 169 -9.67 2.53 25.92
CA ILE A 169 -10.60 1.60 26.61
C ILE A 169 -10.27 0.14 26.27
N PRO A 170 -10.12 -0.76 27.27
CA PRO A 170 -9.93 -2.19 27.04
C PRO A 170 -11.04 -2.81 26.18
N SER A 171 -10.68 -3.71 25.26
CA SER A 171 -11.62 -4.37 24.33
C SER A 171 -12.80 -5.08 25.03
N ALA A 172 -12.56 -5.69 26.20
CA ALA A 172 -13.61 -6.33 26.99
C ALA A 172 -14.71 -5.35 27.44
N ARG A 173 -14.34 -4.12 27.81
CA ARG A 173 -15.31 -3.09 28.22
C ARG A 173 -16.07 -2.50 27.05
N ARG A 174 -15.43 -2.37 25.88
CA ARG A 174 -16.10 -1.92 24.65
C ARG A 174 -17.24 -2.87 24.29
N TYR A 175 -17.01 -4.17 24.37
CA TYR A 175 -18.04 -5.18 24.15
C TYR A 175 -19.20 -5.10 25.17
N GLU A 176 -18.90 -4.84 26.45
CA GLU A 176 -19.93 -4.64 27.49
C GLU A 176 -20.81 -3.42 27.19
N TYR A 177 -20.21 -2.30 26.75
CA TYR A 177 -20.96 -1.09 26.38
C TYR A 177 -21.80 -1.26 25.12
N GLU A 178 -21.29 -1.97 24.11
CA GLU A 178 -22.06 -2.33 22.91
C GLU A 178 -23.29 -3.17 23.28
N GLN A 179 -23.14 -4.17 24.16
CA GLN A 179 -24.27 -4.97 24.64
C GLN A 179 -25.29 -4.13 25.41
N GLU A 180 -24.82 -3.23 26.29
CA GLU A 180 -25.70 -2.37 27.07
C GLU A 180 -26.45 -1.37 26.19
N LEU A 181 -25.80 -0.83 25.14
CA LEU A 181 -26.40 0.04 24.14
C LEU A 181 -27.49 -0.68 23.36
N LEU A 182 -27.19 -1.87 22.82
CA LEU A 182 -28.15 -2.69 22.05
C LEU A 182 -29.37 -3.11 22.89
N ALA A 183 -29.20 -3.32 24.19
CA ALA A 183 -30.32 -3.60 25.09
C ALA A 183 -31.33 -2.44 25.20
N ARG A 184 -30.95 -1.22 24.79
CA ARG A 184 -31.81 -0.02 24.82
C ARG A 184 -32.45 0.32 23.48
N THR A 185 -32.18 -0.45 22.42
CA THR A 185 -32.76 -0.24 21.10
C THR A 185 -34.29 -0.07 21.09
N PRO A 186 -35.11 -0.90 21.78
CA PRO A 186 -36.57 -0.74 21.74
C PRO A 186 -37.04 0.64 22.19
N MET A 187 -36.44 1.17 23.25
CA MET A 187 -36.78 2.50 23.79
C MET A 187 -36.45 3.63 22.82
N VAL A 188 -35.38 3.47 22.04
CA VAL A 188 -34.97 4.46 21.03
C VAL A 188 -35.88 4.42 19.82
N LEU A 189 -36.22 3.22 19.34
CA LEU A 189 -37.14 3.09 18.20
C LEU A 189 -38.52 3.64 18.53
N ASP A 190 -39.05 3.35 19.73
CA ASP A 190 -40.32 3.91 20.21
C ASP A 190 -40.26 5.44 20.29
N PHE A 191 -39.15 6.00 20.79
CA PHE A 191 -38.96 7.45 20.82
C PHE A 191 -38.92 8.06 19.41
N LEU A 192 -38.17 7.47 18.48
CA LEU A 192 -38.10 7.96 17.09
C LEU A 192 -39.47 7.89 16.40
N MET A 193 -40.28 6.86 16.68
CA MET A 193 -41.65 6.75 16.18
C MET A 193 -42.56 7.85 16.71
N GLN A 194 -42.51 8.13 18.02
CA GLN A 194 -43.26 9.25 18.61
C GLN A 194 -42.84 10.58 17.96
N GLN A 195 -41.55 10.75 17.70
CA GLN A 195 -41.03 11.96 17.05
C GLN A 195 -41.40 12.05 15.55
N SER A 196 -41.64 10.93 14.86
CA SER A 196 -42.12 10.95 13.47
C SER A 196 -43.62 11.22 13.37
N ASP A 197 -44.42 10.78 14.34
CA ASP A 197 -45.89 10.87 14.33
C ASP A 197 -46.43 12.21 14.86
N GLU A 198 -45.68 12.90 15.73
CA GLU A 198 -46.05 14.22 16.27
C GLU A 198 -46.05 15.31 15.17
N GLY A 199 -47.18 15.47 14.48
CA GLY A 199 -47.37 16.49 13.45
C GLY A 199 -47.35 17.94 13.98
N PHE A 200 -46.69 18.83 13.23
CA PHE A 200 -46.96 20.28 13.11
C PHE A 200 -47.07 21.14 14.39
N GLY A 201 -46.47 20.74 15.52
CA GLY A 201 -46.63 21.44 16.80
C GLY A 201 -45.43 22.20 17.37
N SER A 202 -44.20 22.01 16.84
CA SER A 202 -42.99 22.65 17.40
C SER A 202 -42.42 23.72 16.46
N HIS A 203 -41.82 24.77 17.03
CA HIS A 203 -41.26 25.95 16.33
C HIS A 203 -40.08 25.66 15.36
N LEU A 204 -39.81 24.40 15.02
CA LEU A 204 -38.77 23.98 14.07
C LEU A 204 -39.37 23.71 12.69
N GLN A 205 -38.63 24.06 11.63
CA GLN A 205 -38.99 23.70 10.26
C GLN A 205 -39.13 22.17 10.17
N PRO A 206 -40.24 21.62 9.62
CA PRO A 206 -40.50 20.17 9.58
C PRO A 206 -39.40 19.37 8.85
N HIS A 207 -38.69 20.03 7.94
CA HIS A 207 -37.54 19.48 7.21
C HIS A 207 -36.31 19.23 8.10
N ASP A 208 -36.03 20.10 9.07
CA ASP A 208 -34.88 19.94 9.98
C ASP A 208 -35.11 18.84 11.01
N ARG A 209 -36.37 18.64 11.43
CA ARG A 209 -36.74 17.54 12.34
C ARG A 209 -36.51 16.18 11.67
N SER A 210 -36.98 16.03 10.44
CA SER A 210 -36.81 14.79 9.65
C SER A 210 -35.33 14.43 9.49
N ARG A 211 -34.47 15.43 9.22
CA ARG A 211 -33.02 15.26 9.13
C ARG A 211 -32.41 14.72 10.44
N LYS A 212 -32.79 15.27 11.58
CA LYS A 212 -32.29 14.82 12.89
C LYS A 212 -32.76 13.41 13.25
N ILE A 213 -34.01 13.06 12.93
CA ILE A 213 -34.55 11.70 13.11
C ILE A 213 -33.75 10.70 12.29
N LEU A 214 -33.50 11.00 11.00
CA LEU A 214 -32.71 10.13 10.13
C LEU A 214 -31.26 10.00 10.57
N ARG A 215 -30.62 11.09 11.02
CA ARG A 215 -29.24 11.05 11.54
C ARG A 215 -29.13 10.18 12.80
N CYS A 216 -30.08 10.31 13.73
CA CYS A 216 -30.16 9.45 14.90
C CYS A 216 -30.36 7.99 14.47
N LEU A 217 -31.33 7.72 13.59
CA LEU A 217 -31.56 6.37 13.09
C LEU A 217 -30.31 5.76 12.44
N LEU A 218 -29.60 6.50 11.60
CA LEU A 218 -28.37 6.07 10.95
C LEU A 218 -27.30 5.63 11.97
N SER A 219 -27.05 6.44 13.00
CA SER A 219 -26.10 6.12 14.07
C SER A 219 -26.46 4.81 14.79
N TRP A 220 -27.75 4.59 15.05
CA TRP A 220 -28.20 3.34 15.67
C TRP A 220 -28.15 2.14 14.71
N VAL A 221 -28.38 2.34 13.41
CA VAL A 221 -28.22 1.28 12.40
C VAL A 221 -26.76 0.84 12.34
N ARG A 222 -25.81 1.78 12.35
CA ARG A 222 -24.36 1.50 12.42
C ARG A 222 -23.98 0.71 13.66
N ALA A 223 -24.57 1.06 14.81
CA ALA A 223 -24.38 0.31 16.04
C ALA A 223 -25.03 -1.08 16.05
N GLY A 224 -25.83 -1.44 15.05
CA GLY A 224 -26.46 -2.76 14.90
C GLY A 224 -27.83 -2.89 15.57
N CYS A 225 -28.58 -1.80 15.71
CA CYS A 225 -29.86 -1.80 16.45
C CYS A 225 -30.90 -2.83 15.96
N PHE A 226 -31.03 -3.05 14.65
CA PHE A 226 -31.99 -4.03 14.12
C PHE A 226 -31.49 -5.48 14.16
N SER A 227 -30.27 -5.77 14.67
CA SER A 227 -29.82 -7.16 14.90
C SER A 227 -30.70 -7.90 15.92
N VAL A 228 -31.40 -7.14 16.76
CA VAL A 228 -32.33 -7.62 17.79
C VAL A 228 -33.75 -7.86 17.22
N ILE A 229 -34.05 -7.31 16.03
CA ILE A 229 -35.38 -7.37 15.42
C ILE A 229 -35.43 -8.49 14.38
N PRO A 230 -36.47 -9.35 14.38
CA PRO A 230 -36.61 -10.39 13.36
C PRO A 230 -36.65 -9.79 11.94
N PRO A 231 -35.85 -10.29 10.97
CA PRO A 231 -35.75 -9.73 9.62
C PRO A 231 -37.10 -9.56 8.90
N VAL A 232 -38.05 -10.46 9.16
CA VAL A 232 -39.40 -10.47 8.56
C VAL A 232 -40.26 -9.28 9.01
N SER A 233 -39.95 -8.67 10.16
CA SER A 233 -40.74 -7.57 10.75
C SER A 233 -40.26 -6.17 10.35
N LEU A 234 -39.04 -6.05 9.83
CA LEU A 234 -38.43 -4.78 9.43
C LEU A 234 -39.17 -4.06 8.30
N PRO A 235 -39.63 -4.74 7.22
CA PRO A 235 -40.37 -4.08 6.12
C PRO A 235 -41.70 -3.48 6.54
N ALA A 236 -42.31 -4.05 7.58
CA ALA A 236 -43.57 -3.58 8.16
C ALA A 236 -43.35 -2.51 9.24
N HIS A 237 -42.10 -2.21 9.59
CA HIS A 237 -41.78 -1.26 10.65
C HIS A 237 -42.11 0.18 10.22
N PRO A 238 -42.83 0.98 11.03
CA PRO A 238 -43.22 2.35 10.66
C PRO A 238 -42.05 3.27 10.29
N LEU A 239 -40.92 3.17 11.00
CA LEU A 239 -39.70 3.94 10.68
C LEU A 239 -39.12 3.62 9.30
N PHE A 240 -39.27 2.38 8.80
CA PHE A 240 -38.82 2.04 7.46
C PHE A 240 -39.66 2.75 6.39
N ASN A 241 -40.98 2.82 6.59
CA ASN A 241 -41.87 3.61 5.74
C ASN A 241 -41.57 5.11 5.83
N PHE A 242 -41.20 5.62 7.01
CA PHE A 242 -40.76 7.00 7.20
C PHE A 242 -39.48 7.30 6.38
N VAL A 243 -38.47 6.44 6.44
CA VAL A 243 -37.25 6.56 5.61
C VAL A 243 -37.59 6.59 4.12
N PHE A 244 -38.46 5.68 3.67
CA PHE A 244 -38.92 5.63 2.28
C PHE A 244 -39.66 6.90 1.85
N SER A 245 -40.54 7.44 2.70
CA SER A 245 -41.25 8.70 2.41
C SER A 245 -40.28 9.90 2.34
N SER A 246 -39.19 9.85 3.12
CA SER A 246 -38.18 10.90 3.17
C SER A 246 -37.33 11.00 1.89
N LEU A 247 -37.34 9.97 1.03
CA LEU A 247 -36.71 9.99 -0.29
C LEU A 247 -37.39 10.99 -1.26
N GLN A 248 -38.67 11.33 -1.05
CA GLN A 248 -39.36 12.31 -1.88
C GLN A 248 -39.03 13.77 -1.51
N VAL A 249 -38.29 13.99 -0.42
CA VAL A 249 -38.03 15.31 0.15
C VAL A 249 -36.55 15.67 -0.01
N ALA A 250 -36.26 16.70 -0.82
CA ALA A 250 -34.89 17.08 -1.18
C ALA A 250 -33.95 17.36 0.02
N SER A 251 -34.49 17.90 1.13
CA SER A 251 -33.70 18.23 2.32
C SER A 251 -33.25 17.03 3.17
N SER A 252 -33.89 15.88 2.98
CA SER A 252 -33.66 14.62 3.73
C SER A 252 -33.22 13.45 2.85
N PHE A 253 -33.25 13.63 1.53
CA PHE A 253 -32.93 12.61 0.54
C PHE A 253 -31.58 11.91 0.79
N ASP A 254 -30.50 12.69 0.96
CA ASP A 254 -29.15 12.13 1.14
C ASP A 254 -29.07 11.20 2.37
N LEU A 255 -29.63 11.63 3.50
CA LEU A 255 -29.63 10.83 4.73
C LEU A 255 -30.55 9.61 4.62
N ALA A 256 -31.67 9.73 3.92
CA ALA A 256 -32.57 8.59 3.70
C ALA A 256 -31.88 7.51 2.86
N VAL A 257 -31.14 7.89 1.82
CA VAL A 257 -30.32 6.98 1.02
C VAL A 257 -29.23 6.33 1.90
N GLU A 258 -28.51 7.12 2.70
CA GLU A 258 -27.44 6.61 3.58
C GLU A 258 -27.96 5.60 4.60
N VAL A 259 -29.12 5.87 5.21
CA VAL A 259 -29.80 4.91 6.10
C VAL A 259 -30.14 3.62 5.37
N LEU A 260 -30.67 3.69 4.14
CA LEU A 260 -31.02 2.49 3.37
C LEU A 260 -29.79 1.67 2.98
N VAL A 261 -28.70 2.32 2.56
CA VAL A 261 -27.42 1.66 2.25
C VAL A 261 -26.88 0.91 3.48
N GLU A 262 -26.83 1.57 4.64
CA GLU A 262 -26.33 0.94 5.87
C GLU A 262 -27.25 -0.20 6.35
N LEU A 263 -28.56 -0.09 6.13
CA LEU A 263 -29.49 -1.18 6.41
C LEU A 263 -29.26 -2.37 5.47
N VAL A 264 -29.00 -2.13 4.19
CA VAL A 264 -28.74 -3.17 3.19
C VAL A 264 -27.49 -3.97 3.54
N SER A 265 -26.40 -3.30 3.90
CA SER A 265 -25.12 -3.95 4.19
C SER A 265 -25.15 -4.82 5.45
N ARG A 266 -26.09 -4.58 6.37
CA ARG A 266 -26.16 -5.26 7.68
C ARG A 266 -27.25 -6.31 7.82
N TYR A 267 -28.30 -6.28 7.00
CA TYR A 267 -29.47 -7.14 7.18
C TYR A 267 -29.76 -8.01 5.95
N GLU A 268 -29.41 -9.30 6.04
CA GLU A 268 -29.50 -10.27 4.93
C GLU A 268 -30.89 -10.37 4.27
N GLY A 269 -31.98 -10.13 5.02
CA GLY A 269 -33.35 -10.23 4.49
C GLY A 269 -33.89 -8.96 3.81
N LEU A 270 -33.20 -7.82 3.95
CA LEU A 270 -33.67 -6.54 3.44
C LEU A 270 -33.48 -6.35 1.92
N PRO A 271 -32.40 -6.84 1.27
CA PRO A 271 -32.23 -6.72 -0.17
C PRO A 271 -33.44 -7.22 -0.96
N GLN A 272 -34.03 -8.35 -0.59
CA GLN A 272 -35.22 -8.90 -1.25
C GLN A 272 -36.43 -7.95 -1.18
N VAL A 273 -36.61 -7.29 -0.05
CA VAL A 273 -37.73 -6.35 0.19
C VAL A 273 -37.52 -5.08 -0.63
N LEU A 274 -36.31 -4.55 -0.66
CA LEU A 274 -35.98 -3.36 -1.45
C LEU A 274 -36.03 -3.64 -2.94
N LEU A 275 -35.64 -4.85 -3.36
CA LEU A 275 -35.76 -5.31 -4.74
C LEU A 275 -37.22 -5.28 -5.20
N SER A 276 -38.17 -5.69 -4.36
CA SER A 276 -39.61 -5.59 -4.68
C SER A 276 -40.13 -4.14 -4.85
N ARG A 277 -39.35 -3.14 -4.39
CA ARG A 277 -39.69 -1.70 -4.50
C ARG A 277 -38.87 -0.99 -5.58
N ILE A 278 -38.07 -1.73 -6.38
CA ILE A 278 -37.16 -1.12 -7.34
C ILE A 278 -37.88 -0.38 -8.46
N GLY A 279 -38.99 -0.93 -8.97
CA GLY A 279 -39.81 -0.28 -9.99
C GLY A 279 -40.29 1.10 -9.55
N TYR A 280 -40.64 1.27 -8.27
CA TYR A 280 -40.98 2.58 -7.72
C TYR A 280 -39.78 3.53 -7.68
N LEU A 281 -38.62 3.09 -7.19
CA LEU A 281 -37.40 3.93 -7.15
C LEU A 281 -36.98 4.38 -8.55
N LYS A 282 -37.08 3.47 -9.53
CA LYS A 282 -36.78 3.72 -10.93
C LYS A 282 -37.72 4.75 -11.55
N GLU A 283 -39.03 4.51 -11.49
CA GLU A 283 -40.03 5.35 -12.16
C GLU A 283 -40.26 6.70 -11.46
N ALA A 284 -40.29 6.72 -10.12
CA ALA A 284 -40.65 7.91 -9.36
C ALA A 284 -39.48 8.85 -9.07
N LEU A 285 -38.25 8.32 -8.98
CA LEU A 285 -37.07 9.11 -8.59
C LEU A 285 -35.99 9.15 -9.68
N LEU A 286 -35.54 7.99 -10.17
CA LEU A 286 -34.42 7.92 -11.10
C LEU A 286 -34.76 8.50 -12.49
N PHE A 287 -35.88 8.10 -13.10
CA PHE A 287 -36.27 8.58 -14.43
C PHE A 287 -36.51 10.09 -14.50
N PRO A 288 -37.19 10.72 -13.52
CA PRO A 288 -37.25 12.18 -13.45
C PRO A 288 -35.86 12.82 -13.33
N ALA A 289 -34.97 12.27 -12.48
CA ALA A 289 -33.63 12.79 -12.28
C ALA A 289 -32.75 12.70 -13.53
N LEU A 290 -32.81 11.58 -14.26
CA LEU A 290 -32.13 11.39 -15.55
C LEU A 290 -32.61 12.40 -16.60
N LYS A 291 -33.91 12.71 -16.62
CA LYS A 291 -34.48 13.72 -17.55
C LYS A 291 -34.09 15.16 -17.17
N SER A 292 -33.99 15.46 -15.87
CA SER A 292 -33.60 16.79 -15.39
C SER A 292 -32.08 17.00 -15.34
N GLY A 293 -31.29 15.94 -15.43
CA GLY A 293 -29.83 15.99 -15.27
C GLY A 293 -29.40 16.23 -13.82
N ASP A 294 -30.17 15.75 -12.83
CA ASP A 294 -29.82 15.90 -11.41
C ASP A 294 -28.81 14.83 -11.00
N GLU A 295 -27.52 15.10 -11.26
CA GLU A 295 -26.40 14.19 -11.01
C GLU A 295 -26.34 13.71 -9.56
N LYS A 296 -26.71 14.58 -8.61
CA LYS A 296 -26.70 14.24 -7.18
C LYS A 296 -27.72 13.15 -6.86
N VAL A 297 -28.95 13.28 -7.37
CA VAL A 297 -30.00 12.27 -7.17
C VAL A 297 -29.63 10.97 -7.90
N ILE A 298 -29.13 11.06 -9.13
CA ILE A 298 -28.70 9.90 -9.92
C ILE A 298 -27.60 9.14 -9.20
N GLY A 299 -26.52 9.81 -8.78
CA GLY A 299 -25.38 9.17 -8.10
C GLY A 299 -25.77 8.50 -6.78
N ARG A 300 -26.61 9.15 -5.98
CA ARG A 300 -27.12 8.57 -4.71
C ARG A 300 -28.00 7.35 -4.94
N LEU A 301 -28.87 7.37 -5.95
CA LEU A 301 -29.71 6.21 -6.30
C LEU A 301 -28.88 5.08 -6.92
N ALA A 302 -27.88 5.40 -7.75
CA ALA A 302 -26.97 4.42 -8.33
C ALA A 302 -26.21 3.67 -7.24
N CYS A 303 -25.69 4.38 -6.22
CA CYS A 303 -25.07 3.79 -5.04
C CYS A 303 -26.04 2.86 -4.29
N LEU A 304 -27.25 3.34 -3.95
CA LEU A 304 -28.25 2.53 -3.25
C LEU A 304 -28.62 1.25 -4.02
N MET A 305 -28.88 1.37 -5.32
CA MET A 305 -29.26 0.24 -6.17
C MET A 305 -28.10 -0.76 -6.32
N SER A 306 -26.87 -0.27 -6.40
CA SER A 306 -25.66 -1.10 -6.44
C SER A 306 -25.50 -1.90 -5.15
N GLU A 307 -25.67 -1.27 -3.99
CA GLU A 307 -25.61 -1.92 -2.68
C GLU A 307 -26.70 -2.99 -2.52
N ILE A 308 -27.93 -2.72 -2.96
CA ILE A 308 -29.04 -3.70 -2.94
C ILE A 308 -28.64 -4.96 -3.72
N GLY A 309 -28.06 -4.79 -4.91
CA GLY A 309 -27.64 -5.91 -5.74
C GLY A 309 -26.44 -6.67 -5.18
N GLN A 310 -25.46 -5.95 -4.61
CA GLN A 310 -24.25 -6.55 -4.02
C GLN A 310 -24.53 -7.34 -2.75
N ALA A 311 -25.48 -6.90 -1.93
CA ALA A 311 -25.84 -7.59 -0.70
C ALA A 311 -26.54 -8.95 -0.95
N ALA A 312 -27.15 -9.14 -2.13
CA ALA A 312 -27.80 -10.40 -2.49
C ALA A 312 -27.65 -10.75 -3.99
N PRO A 313 -26.43 -11.09 -4.47
CA PRO A 313 -26.19 -11.39 -5.88
C PRO A 313 -27.00 -12.60 -6.39
N PHE A 314 -27.26 -13.57 -5.50
CA PHE A 314 -28.06 -14.75 -5.79
C PHE A 314 -29.50 -14.41 -6.23
N LEU A 315 -30.12 -13.37 -5.66
CA LEU A 315 -31.47 -12.91 -6.06
C LEU A 315 -31.44 -12.25 -7.43
N ILE A 316 -30.34 -11.61 -7.80
CA ILE A 316 -30.18 -10.99 -9.10
C ILE A 316 -30.07 -12.06 -10.18
N VAL A 317 -29.26 -13.10 -9.93
CA VAL A 317 -29.05 -14.23 -10.85
C VAL A 317 -30.33 -15.02 -11.15
N GLU A 318 -31.31 -15.05 -10.24
CA GLU A 318 -32.63 -15.64 -10.53
C GLU A 318 -33.34 -14.96 -11.73
N ALA A 319 -32.93 -13.74 -12.09
CA ALA A 319 -33.43 -12.98 -13.24
C ALA A 319 -34.96 -12.83 -13.25
N ASN A 320 -35.51 -12.58 -12.05
CA ASN A 320 -36.90 -12.16 -11.86
C ASN A 320 -37.11 -10.76 -12.46
N THR A 321 -38.37 -10.36 -12.66
CA THR A 321 -38.74 -9.06 -13.24
C THR A 321 -38.07 -7.88 -12.54
N GLU A 322 -38.06 -7.91 -11.21
CA GLU A 322 -37.48 -6.87 -10.36
C GLU A 322 -35.95 -6.84 -10.45
N ALA A 323 -35.30 -8.00 -10.57
CA ALA A 323 -33.85 -8.08 -10.77
C ALA A 323 -33.44 -7.48 -12.12
N LEU A 324 -34.20 -7.75 -13.18
CA LEU A 324 -33.98 -7.17 -14.49
C LEU A 324 -34.22 -5.64 -14.48
N GLU A 325 -35.26 -5.18 -13.78
CA GLU A 325 -35.52 -3.76 -13.58
C GLU A 325 -34.38 -3.02 -12.87
N LEU A 326 -33.78 -3.64 -11.84
CA LEU A 326 -32.59 -3.14 -11.14
C LEU A 326 -31.40 -3.01 -12.11
N THR A 327 -31.10 -4.06 -12.87
CA THR A 327 -29.98 -4.04 -13.82
C THR A 327 -30.17 -3.00 -14.92
N ASP A 328 -31.39 -2.82 -15.41
CA ASP A 328 -31.73 -1.81 -16.43
C ASP A 328 -31.64 -0.37 -15.87
N ALA A 329 -32.06 -0.17 -14.61
CA ALA A 329 -31.89 1.10 -13.92
C ALA A 329 -30.40 1.46 -13.75
N LEU A 330 -29.58 0.53 -13.28
CA LEU A 330 -28.13 0.72 -13.14
C LEU A 330 -27.44 0.93 -14.49
N LEU A 331 -27.85 0.21 -15.53
CA LEU A 331 -27.35 0.41 -16.89
C LEU A 331 -27.70 1.82 -17.41
N SER A 332 -28.88 2.33 -17.09
CA SER A 332 -29.28 3.71 -17.41
C SER A 332 -28.41 4.74 -16.69
N CYS A 333 -28.00 4.47 -15.45
CA CYS A 333 -27.01 5.31 -14.72
C CYS A 333 -25.63 5.26 -15.37
N VAL A 334 -25.16 4.08 -15.83
CA VAL A 334 -23.88 3.94 -16.54
C VAL A 334 -23.89 4.69 -17.88
N ALA A 335 -25.00 4.63 -18.61
CA ALA A 335 -25.16 5.31 -19.90
C ALA A 335 -25.37 6.83 -19.77
N PHE A 336 -25.57 7.35 -18.56
CA PHE A 336 -25.80 8.77 -18.34
C PHE A 336 -24.52 9.59 -18.64
N PRO A 337 -24.60 10.63 -19.48
CA PRO A 337 -23.44 11.44 -19.84
C PRO A 337 -23.16 12.50 -18.76
N SER A 338 -22.52 12.12 -17.66
CA SER A 338 -22.01 13.06 -16.65
C SER A 338 -20.64 13.61 -17.03
N GLU A 339 -20.32 14.83 -16.58
CA GLU A 339 -18.99 15.43 -16.75
C GLU A 339 -17.93 14.67 -15.94
N ASP A 340 -18.30 14.21 -14.74
CA ASP A 340 -17.45 13.40 -13.86
C ASP A 340 -17.76 11.89 -13.97
N TRP A 341 -16.78 11.04 -13.69
CA TRP A 341 -16.95 9.57 -13.74
C TRP A 341 -17.55 8.96 -12.47
N GLU A 342 -17.86 9.77 -11.44
CA GLU A 342 -18.32 9.30 -10.11
C GLU A 342 -19.58 8.41 -10.17
N ILE A 343 -20.58 8.78 -10.97
CA ILE A 343 -21.83 8.01 -11.09
C ILE A 343 -21.54 6.60 -11.62
N VAL A 344 -20.78 6.51 -12.70
CA VAL A 344 -20.46 5.22 -13.33
C VAL A 344 -19.55 4.40 -12.42
N ASP A 345 -18.53 5.03 -11.82
CA ASP A 345 -17.59 4.42 -10.90
C ASP A 345 -18.30 3.78 -9.70
N SER A 346 -19.31 4.46 -9.15
CA SER A 346 -20.12 3.94 -8.03
C SER A 346 -20.88 2.63 -8.35
N THR A 347 -21.08 2.30 -9.63
CA THR A 347 -21.78 1.08 -10.06
C THR A 347 -20.82 -0.08 -10.36
N LEU A 348 -19.52 0.16 -10.53
CA LEU A 348 -18.57 -0.85 -11.01
C LEU A 348 -18.50 -2.06 -10.07
N GLN A 349 -18.44 -1.82 -8.75
CA GLN A 349 -18.36 -2.90 -7.76
C GLN A 349 -19.56 -3.86 -7.83
N PHE A 350 -20.76 -3.36 -8.18
CA PHE A 350 -21.93 -4.21 -8.39
C PHE A 350 -21.74 -5.11 -9.60
N TRP A 351 -21.29 -4.55 -10.72
CA TRP A 351 -21.08 -5.31 -11.95
C TRP A 351 -19.95 -6.35 -11.79
N CYS A 352 -18.85 -6.02 -11.11
CA CYS A 352 -17.79 -6.98 -10.79
C CYS A 352 -18.31 -8.11 -9.91
N SER A 353 -19.02 -7.77 -8.83
CA SER A 353 -19.58 -8.76 -7.91
C SER A 353 -20.58 -9.69 -8.59
N LEU A 354 -21.43 -9.16 -9.48
CA LEU A 354 -22.38 -9.95 -10.25
C LEU A 354 -21.68 -10.86 -11.27
N ALA A 355 -20.71 -10.34 -12.04
CA ALA A 355 -19.97 -11.12 -13.02
C ALA A 355 -19.16 -12.22 -12.35
N GLY A 356 -18.38 -11.90 -11.31
CA GLY A 356 -17.62 -12.86 -10.52
C GLY A 356 -18.50 -13.92 -9.86
N TYR A 357 -19.67 -13.54 -9.34
CA TYR A 357 -20.64 -14.51 -8.79
C TYR A 357 -21.15 -15.47 -9.87
N ILE A 358 -21.53 -14.97 -11.06
CA ILE A 358 -21.98 -15.83 -12.17
C ILE A 358 -20.87 -16.78 -12.65
N ILE A 359 -19.63 -16.30 -12.76
CA ILE A 359 -18.46 -17.12 -13.15
C ILE A 359 -18.17 -18.19 -12.11
N GLY A 360 -18.30 -17.87 -10.82
CA GLY A 360 -18.04 -18.79 -9.70
C GLY A 360 -19.12 -19.85 -9.47
N LEU A 361 -20.26 -19.80 -10.17
CA LEU A 361 -21.33 -20.79 -10.03
C LEU A 361 -20.93 -22.13 -10.67
N ASP A 362 -20.55 -23.08 -9.83
CA ASP A 362 -20.30 -24.47 -10.19
C ASP A 362 -21.65 -25.19 -10.45
N THR A 363 -22.28 -24.89 -11.58
CA THR A 363 -23.58 -25.48 -11.95
C THR A 363 -23.39 -26.85 -12.60
N ASP A 364 -23.73 -27.91 -11.86
CA ASP A 364 -23.71 -29.31 -12.32
C ASP A 364 -24.63 -29.57 -13.54
N SER A 365 -25.55 -28.65 -13.85
CA SER A 365 -26.47 -28.75 -14.99
C SER A 365 -26.12 -27.74 -16.09
N ALA A 366 -25.82 -28.23 -17.30
CA ALA A 366 -25.54 -27.39 -18.46
C ALA A 366 -26.74 -26.51 -18.88
N GLU A 367 -27.96 -26.92 -18.52
CA GLU A 367 -29.20 -26.24 -18.86
C GLU A 367 -29.42 -24.96 -18.02
N THR A 368 -29.11 -24.99 -16.72
CA THR A 368 -29.14 -23.78 -15.88
C THR A 368 -28.12 -22.75 -16.30
N ARG A 369 -26.90 -23.18 -16.70
CA ARG A 369 -25.86 -22.28 -17.20
C ARG A 369 -26.29 -21.59 -18.49
N LYS A 370 -26.83 -22.35 -19.45
CA LYS A 370 -27.32 -21.80 -20.72
C LYS A 370 -28.47 -20.81 -20.52
N ASN A 371 -29.41 -21.09 -19.61
CA ASN A 371 -30.51 -20.17 -19.30
C ASN A 371 -30.01 -18.86 -18.66
N LEU A 372 -28.94 -18.90 -17.87
CA LEU A 372 -28.31 -17.70 -17.30
C LEU A 372 -27.57 -16.90 -18.37
N GLU A 373 -26.81 -17.56 -19.22
CA GLU A 373 -26.14 -16.94 -20.37
C GLU A 373 -27.16 -16.23 -21.28
N GLU A 374 -28.26 -16.89 -21.65
CA GLU A 374 -29.30 -16.30 -22.51
C GLU A 374 -29.92 -15.01 -21.92
N ARG A 375 -29.96 -14.88 -20.58
CA ARG A 375 -30.54 -13.71 -19.90
C ARG A 375 -29.52 -12.60 -19.64
N PHE A 376 -28.31 -12.93 -19.23
CA PHE A 376 -27.30 -11.95 -18.80
C PHE A 376 -26.35 -11.52 -19.92
N VAL A 377 -26.11 -12.33 -20.96
CA VAL A 377 -25.29 -11.95 -22.12
C VAL A 377 -25.78 -10.63 -22.76
N PRO A 378 -27.09 -10.43 -23.01
CA PRO A 378 -27.59 -9.15 -23.53
C PRO A 378 -27.31 -7.96 -22.60
N ILE A 379 -27.44 -8.15 -21.28
CA ILE A 379 -27.23 -7.09 -20.27
C ILE A 379 -25.77 -6.66 -20.26
N PHE A 380 -24.84 -7.61 -20.12
CA PHE A 380 -23.41 -7.33 -20.13
C PHE A 380 -22.92 -6.83 -21.50
N SER A 381 -23.55 -7.28 -22.57
CA SER A 381 -23.35 -6.71 -23.91
C SER A 381 -23.74 -5.23 -23.89
N SER A 382 -24.95 -4.85 -23.49
CA SER A 382 -25.34 -3.43 -23.42
C SER A 382 -24.48 -2.61 -22.46
N LEU A 383 -23.99 -3.22 -21.37
CA LEU A 383 -23.03 -2.59 -20.46
C LEU A 383 -21.73 -2.22 -21.17
N ILE A 384 -21.17 -3.11 -21.99
CA ILE A 384 -19.98 -2.78 -22.80
C ILE A 384 -20.25 -1.58 -23.71
N ASP A 385 -21.42 -1.49 -24.34
CA ASP A 385 -21.75 -0.35 -25.23
C ASP A 385 -21.76 0.97 -24.43
N ALA A 386 -22.35 0.97 -23.24
CA ALA A 386 -22.38 2.14 -22.37
C ALA A 386 -20.97 2.51 -21.87
N LEU A 387 -20.18 1.53 -21.43
CA LEU A 387 -18.79 1.72 -20.98
C LEU A 387 -17.90 2.24 -22.12
N LEU A 388 -18.07 1.75 -23.35
CA LEU A 388 -17.32 2.22 -24.52
C LEU A 388 -17.52 3.72 -24.76
N LEU A 389 -18.69 4.27 -24.44
CA LEU A 389 -18.94 5.71 -24.51
C LEU A 389 -18.27 6.46 -23.35
N ARG A 390 -18.36 5.93 -22.12
CA ARG A 390 -17.84 6.60 -20.90
C ARG A 390 -16.32 6.58 -20.78
N VAL A 391 -15.66 5.62 -21.41
CA VAL A 391 -14.19 5.50 -21.42
C VAL A 391 -13.54 6.48 -22.39
N GLN A 392 -14.28 7.09 -23.33
CA GLN A 392 -13.71 7.99 -24.33
C GLN A 392 -13.10 9.24 -23.71
N VAL A 393 -11.99 9.68 -24.28
CA VAL A 393 -11.36 10.96 -23.93
C VAL A 393 -12.00 12.07 -24.77
N ASP A 394 -12.48 13.12 -24.11
CA ASP A 394 -13.09 14.28 -24.76
C ASP A 394 -12.10 15.11 -25.59
N GLU A 395 -12.60 15.83 -26.60
CA GLU A 395 -11.75 16.68 -27.47
C GLU A 395 -11.32 17.99 -26.78
N CYS A 396 -12.05 18.43 -25.75
CA CYS A 396 -11.85 19.73 -25.09
C CYS A 396 -10.64 19.77 -24.14
N THR A 397 -9.98 18.65 -23.86
CA THR A 397 -8.68 18.60 -23.16
C THR A 397 -7.52 19.09 -24.04
N TYR A 398 -7.79 19.48 -25.29
CA TYR A 398 -6.79 19.97 -26.20
C TYR A 398 -6.55 21.48 -26.06
N ASN A 399 -5.48 21.86 -25.37
CA ASN A 399 -4.91 23.19 -25.54
C ASN A 399 -4.05 23.20 -26.82
N ASP A 400 -4.40 24.07 -27.77
CA ASP A 400 -3.67 24.36 -29.03
C ASP A 400 -2.17 24.71 -28.83
N THR A 401 -1.71 24.81 -27.58
CA THR A 401 -0.32 25.12 -27.20
C THR A 401 0.61 23.91 -27.11
N GLY A 402 0.09 22.69 -27.31
CA GLY A 402 0.90 21.51 -27.67
C GLY A 402 1.97 21.08 -26.66
N LYS A 403 1.77 21.28 -25.35
CA LYS A 403 2.78 20.93 -24.35
C LYS A 403 2.44 19.83 -23.33
N THR A 404 1.19 19.44 -23.16
CA THR A 404 0.85 18.28 -22.31
C THR A 404 -0.47 17.67 -22.77
N LEU A 405 -0.43 16.46 -23.36
CA LEU A 405 -1.58 15.56 -23.33
C LEU A 405 -1.68 15.06 -21.90
N ASP A 406 -2.74 15.41 -21.19
CA ASP A 406 -3.04 14.77 -19.92
C ASP A 406 -4.45 14.21 -19.98
N VAL A 407 -4.58 12.92 -19.68
CA VAL A 407 -5.89 12.30 -19.49
C VAL A 407 -6.42 12.87 -18.17
N PRO A 408 -7.69 13.30 -18.07
CA PRO A 408 -8.22 13.78 -16.81
C PRO A 408 -7.99 12.73 -15.71
N ASN A 409 -7.42 13.12 -14.57
CA ASN A 409 -7.10 12.20 -13.47
C ASN A 409 -8.31 11.33 -13.06
N GLY A 410 -9.52 11.89 -13.13
CA GLY A 410 -10.76 11.14 -12.89
C GLY A 410 -11.03 10.02 -13.90
N LEU A 411 -10.76 10.26 -15.19
CA LEU A 411 -10.88 9.24 -16.24
C LEU A 411 -9.78 8.19 -16.12
N GLU A 412 -8.55 8.58 -15.78
CA GLU A 412 -7.46 7.65 -15.57
C GLU A 412 -7.80 6.70 -14.41
N GLN A 413 -8.26 7.22 -13.27
CA GLN A 413 -8.70 6.40 -12.14
C GLN A 413 -9.87 5.48 -12.52
N PHE A 414 -10.87 6.02 -13.23
CA PHE A 414 -12.00 5.22 -13.70
C PHE A 414 -11.57 4.08 -14.63
N ARG A 415 -10.68 4.34 -15.59
CA ARG A 415 -10.12 3.33 -16.48
C ARG A 415 -9.39 2.23 -15.71
N MET A 416 -8.63 2.60 -14.67
CA MET A 416 -7.94 1.62 -13.82
C MET A 416 -8.94 0.74 -13.04
N ASN A 417 -9.98 1.34 -12.46
CA ASN A 417 -11.05 0.60 -11.75
C ASN A 417 -11.83 -0.33 -12.69
N LEU A 418 -11.93 0.03 -13.98
CA LEU A 418 -12.69 -0.71 -14.97
C LEU A 418 -12.02 -2.00 -15.48
N VAL A 419 -10.69 -2.14 -15.36
CA VAL A 419 -9.94 -3.26 -15.94
C VAL A 419 -10.45 -4.63 -15.45
N GLU A 420 -10.66 -4.77 -14.14
CA GLU A 420 -11.15 -6.02 -13.54
C GLU A 420 -12.54 -6.40 -14.09
N LEU A 421 -13.44 -5.43 -14.18
CA LEU A 421 -14.77 -5.66 -14.75
C LEU A 421 -14.70 -6.10 -16.21
N LEU A 422 -13.85 -5.49 -17.04
CA LEU A 422 -13.72 -5.88 -18.46
C LEU A 422 -13.21 -7.31 -18.60
N VAL A 423 -12.27 -7.72 -17.74
CA VAL A 423 -11.76 -9.09 -17.67
C VAL A 423 -12.89 -10.06 -17.32
N ASP A 424 -13.69 -9.77 -16.30
CA ASP A 424 -14.83 -10.61 -15.89
C ASP A 424 -15.90 -10.70 -16.98
N ILE A 425 -16.24 -9.58 -17.62
CA ILE A 425 -17.20 -9.56 -18.73
C ILE A 425 -16.67 -10.39 -19.91
N CYS A 426 -15.38 -10.30 -20.23
CA CYS A 426 -14.77 -11.08 -21.30
C CYS A 426 -14.85 -12.60 -21.02
N GLN A 427 -14.59 -13.02 -19.78
CA GLN A 427 -14.74 -14.41 -19.36
C GLN A 427 -16.20 -14.88 -19.43
N LEU A 428 -17.14 -14.02 -19.06
CA LEU A 428 -18.57 -14.34 -19.06
C LEU A 428 -19.16 -14.46 -20.47
N LEU A 429 -18.82 -13.53 -21.37
CA LEU A 429 -19.31 -13.52 -22.75
C LEU A 429 -18.54 -14.51 -23.65
N GLY A 430 -17.33 -14.88 -23.24
CA GLY A 430 -16.34 -15.55 -24.07
C GLY A 430 -15.64 -14.56 -25.01
N SER A 431 -14.34 -14.76 -25.20
CA SER A 431 -13.49 -13.85 -25.98
C SER A 431 -13.98 -13.65 -27.42
N ALA A 432 -14.57 -14.66 -28.07
CA ALA A 432 -15.09 -14.53 -29.43
C ALA A 432 -16.20 -13.49 -29.56
N LEU A 433 -17.22 -13.52 -28.68
CA LEU A 433 -18.33 -12.56 -28.70
C LEU A 433 -17.87 -11.18 -28.23
N PHE A 434 -16.99 -11.14 -27.22
CA PHE A 434 -16.42 -9.90 -26.71
C PHE A 434 -15.62 -9.17 -27.80
N ILE A 435 -14.72 -9.87 -28.50
CA ILE A 435 -13.94 -9.35 -29.62
C ILE A 435 -14.88 -8.90 -30.74
N GLN A 436 -15.83 -9.75 -31.16
CA GLN A 436 -16.78 -9.39 -32.21
C GLN A 436 -17.51 -8.08 -31.88
N LYS A 437 -17.80 -7.84 -30.59
CA LYS A 437 -18.42 -6.62 -30.09
C LYS A 437 -17.50 -5.40 -30.12
N ILE A 438 -16.22 -5.52 -29.77
CA ILE A 438 -15.27 -4.40 -29.92
C ILE A 438 -15.08 -4.07 -31.41
N PHE A 439 -15.07 -5.09 -32.28
CA PHE A 439 -14.95 -4.94 -33.72
C PHE A 439 -16.26 -4.62 -34.45
N LEU A 440 -17.39 -4.52 -33.74
CA LEU A 440 -18.66 -4.07 -34.31
C LEU A 440 -18.58 -2.56 -34.66
N GLY A 441 -19.02 -2.23 -35.87
CA GLY A 441 -18.83 -0.92 -36.51
C GLY A 441 -17.52 -0.85 -37.31
N ASN A 442 -17.54 -0.28 -38.52
CA ASN A 442 -16.34 -0.17 -39.35
C ASN A 442 -15.30 0.75 -38.67
N TRP A 443 -14.24 0.17 -38.10
CA TRP A 443 -13.08 0.90 -37.56
C TRP A 443 -12.46 1.85 -38.61
N ILE A 444 -12.58 1.45 -39.88
CA ILE A 444 -12.04 2.14 -41.04
C ILE A 444 -13.15 2.12 -42.09
N SER A 445 -14.01 3.14 -42.13
CA SER A 445 -14.93 3.29 -43.25
C SER A 445 -14.09 3.66 -44.49
N ALA A 446 -14.34 3.02 -45.63
CA ALA A 446 -13.59 3.29 -46.86
C ALA A 446 -13.88 4.68 -47.47
N SER A 447 -14.60 5.58 -46.78
CA SER A 447 -15.00 6.87 -47.37
C SER A 447 -15.34 8.05 -46.44
N ILE A 448 -15.37 7.93 -45.11
CA ILE A 448 -15.70 9.04 -44.19
C ILE A 448 -14.89 8.93 -42.87
N ASP A 449 -14.37 10.06 -42.39
CA ASP A 449 -13.42 10.30 -41.30
C ASP A 449 -13.33 9.26 -40.16
N ILE A 450 -12.11 8.84 -39.81
CA ILE A 450 -11.82 7.93 -38.69
C ILE A 450 -12.07 8.66 -37.37
N SER A 451 -13.00 8.15 -36.55
CA SER A 451 -13.20 8.60 -35.17
C SER A 451 -12.08 8.08 -34.28
N TRP A 452 -11.00 8.85 -34.15
CA TRP A 452 -9.85 8.44 -33.34
C TRP A 452 -10.21 8.17 -31.88
N LYS A 453 -11.21 8.87 -31.33
CA LYS A 453 -11.75 8.64 -29.97
C LYS A 453 -12.29 7.24 -29.76
N GLU A 454 -13.11 6.79 -30.70
CA GLU A 454 -13.70 5.46 -30.64
C GLU A 454 -12.62 4.39 -30.82
N VAL A 455 -11.68 4.62 -31.75
CA VAL A 455 -10.54 3.71 -31.95
C VAL A 455 -9.71 3.58 -30.68
N GLU A 456 -9.40 4.67 -30.00
CA GLU A 456 -8.62 4.66 -28.75
C GLU A 456 -9.33 3.91 -27.63
N ALA A 457 -10.61 4.19 -27.39
CA ALA A 457 -11.39 3.49 -26.35
C ALA A 457 -11.47 1.98 -26.63
N LYS A 458 -11.64 1.59 -27.90
CA LYS A 458 -11.62 0.18 -28.33
C LYS A 458 -10.26 -0.47 -28.10
N LEU A 459 -9.15 0.22 -28.40
CA LEU A 459 -7.79 -0.27 -28.13
C LEU A 459 -7.53 -0.42 -26.63
N PHE A 460 -7.98 0.53 -25.80
CA PHE A 460 -7.88 0.44 -24.35
C PHE A 460 -8.60 -0.81 -23.80
N ILE A 461 -9.86 -1.03 -24.19
CA ILE A 461 -10.63 -2.21 -23.75
C ILE A 461 -9.96 -3.51 -24.25
N LEU A 462 -9.48 -3.52 -25.50
CA LEU A 462 -8.81 -4.68 -26.07
C LEU A 462 -7.49 -5.01 -25.34
N ASN A 463 -6.76 -4.00 -24.90
CA ASN A 463 -5.56 -4.16 -24.07
C ASN A 463 -5.91 -4.73 -22.69
N ALA A 464 -6.95 -4.20 -22.04
CA ALA A 464 -7.37 -4.62 -20.70
C ALA A 464 -7.70 -6.13 -20.60
N VAL A 465 -8.25 -6.73 -21.67
CA VAL A 465 -8.67 -8.14 -21.68
C VAL A 465 -7.66 -9.11 -22.31
N ALA A 466 -6.46 -8.63 -22.65
CA ALA A 466 -5.53 -9.39 -23.47
C ALA A 466 -5.15 -10.75 -22.88
N GLU A 467 -4.93 -10.84 -21.57
CA GLU A 467 -4.58 -12.12 -20.93
C GLU A 467 -5.66 -13.19 -21.06
N VAL A 468 -6.94 -12.81 -20.91
CA VAL A 468 -8.09 -13.73 -21.06
C VAL A 468 -8.19 -14.20 -22.51
N VAL A 469 -8.13 -13.27 -23.45
CA VAL A 469 -8.22 -13.54 -24.88
C VAL A 469 -7.09 -14.47 -25.34
N LEU A 470 -5.86 -14.23 -24.88
CA LEU A 470 -4.71 -15.09 -25.17
C LEU A 470 -4.86 -16.50 -24.60
N LYS A 471 -5.42 -16.63 -23.39
CA LYS A 471 -5.63 -17.92 -22.73
C LYS A 471 -6.69 -18.78 -23.43
N GLU A 472 -7.76 -18.17 -23.93
CA GLU A 472 -8.82 -18.87 -24.67
C GLU A 472 -8.44 -19.19 -26.13
N GLY A 473 -7.48 -18.46 -26.71
CA GLY A 473 -6.92 -18.77 -28.03
C GLY A 473 -7.78 -18.32 -29.22
N HIS A 474 -8.78 -17.47 -29.00
CA HIS A 474 -9.60 -16.92 -30.09
C HIS A 474 -8.86 -15.79 -30.83
N HIS A 475 -8.36 -16.09 -32.03
CA HIS A 475 -7.69 -15.11 -32.88
C HIS A 475 -8.66 -14.08 -33.48
N PHE A 476 -8.25 -12.82 -33.50
CA PHE A 476 -8.90 -11.75 -34.27
C PHE A 476 -8.04 -11.31 -35.46
N ASP A 477 -8.64 -10.56 -36.38
CA ASP A 477 -7.95 -10.11 -37.59
C ASP A 477 -6.89 -9.04 -37.29
N ILE A 478 -5.64 -9.48 -37.15
CA ILE A 478 -4.45 -8.63 -36.93
C ILE A 478 -4.26 -7.61 -38.07
N SER A 479 -4.88 -7.82 -39.23
CA SER A 479 -4.82 -6.87 -40.36
C SER A 479 -5.31 -5.48 -39.98
N ILE A 480 -6.28 -5.35 -39.07
CA ILE A 480 -6.80 -4.06 -38.60
C ILE A 480 -5.72 -3.30 -37.82
N VAL A 481 -5.03 -4.00 -36.90
CA VAL A 481 -3.90 -3.46 -36.14
C VAL A 481 -2.79 -3.01 -37.10
N MET A 482 -2.44 -3.85 -38.07
CA MET A 482 -1.42 -3.52 -39.07
C MET A 482 -1.82 -2.34 -39.97
N GLN A 483 -3.09 -2.20 -40.34
CA GLN A 483 -3.58 -1.05 -41.10
C GLN A 483 -3.45 0.24 -40.29
N LEU A 484 -3.78 0.22 -39.00
CA LEU A 484 -3.59 1.37 -38.11
C LEU A 484 -2.10 1.73 -37.97
N VAL A 485 -1.22 0.74 -37.81
CA VAL A 485 0.25 0.93 -37.82
C VAL A 485 0.68 1.62 -39.12
N MET A 486 0.26 1.11 -40.27
CA MET A 486 0.63 1.69 -41.57
C MET A 486 0.11 3.13 -41.73
N ILE A 487 -1.13 3.42 -41.30
CA ILE A 487 -1.70 4.77 -41.35
C ILE A 487 -0.89 5.72 -40.48
N LEU A 488 -0.60 5.36 -39.23
CA LEU A 488 0.12 6.21 -38.28
C LEU A 488 1.60 6.38 -38.66
N SER A 489 2.26 5.33 -39.15
CA SER A 489 3.65 5.38 -39.62
C SER A 489 3.84 6.17 -40.92
N SER A 490 2.81 6.23 -41.78
CA SER A 490 2.88 6.99 -43.03
C SER A 490 2.79 8.51 -42.84
N LYS A 491 2.30 8.97 -41.69
CA LYS A 491 2.17 10.38 -41.37
C LYS A 491 3.49 10.95 -40.87
N PRO A 492 3.92 12.13 -41.35
CA PRO A 492 5.12 12.77 -40.81
C PRO A 492 4.89 13.18 -39.36
N SER A 493 5.95 13.21 -38.55
CA SER A 493 5.88 13.54 -37.11
C SER A 493 5.25 14.91 -36.82
N ALA A 494 5.30 15.84 -37.78
CA ALA A 494 4.66 17.15 -37.68
C ALA A 494 3.12 17.12 -37.74
N ASP A 495 2.54 16.05 -38.30
CA ASP A 495 1.10 15.84 -38.46
C ASP A 495 0.50 14.94 -37.37
N LEU A 496 1.35 14.20 -36.64
CA LEU A 496 0.96 13.56 -35.38
C LEU A 496 0.78 14.65 -34.33
N ARG A 497 -0.44 15.16 -34.20
CA ARG A 497 -0.81 16.17 -33.21
C ARG A 497 -2.00 15.70 -32.38
N GLY A 498 -1.99 16.10 -31.12
CA GLY A 498 -3.06 15.86 -30.17
C GLY A 498 -3.46 14.42 -30.00
N PHE A 499 -4.75 14.15 -30.17
CA PHE A 499 -5.39 12.88 -29.84
C PHE A 499 -4.71 11.67 -30.51
N MET A 500 -4.05 11.86 -31.66
CA MET A 500 -3.33 10.78 -32.34
C MET A 500 -2.20 10.18 -31.50
N PHE A 501 -1.58 10.91 -30.57
CA PHE A 501 -0.58 10.34 -29.65
C PHE A 501 -1.19 9.37 -28.64
N LEU A 502 -2.43 9.63 -28.21
CA LEU A 502 -3.13 8.71 -27.32
C LEU A 502 -3.45 7.40 -28.03
N VAL A 503 -3.97 7.48 -29.27
CA VAL A 503 -4.17 6.30 -30.13
C VAL A 503 -2.85 5.57 -30.35
N TYR A 504 -1.77 6.30 -30.59
CA TYR A 504 -0.44 5.72 -30.80
C TYR A 504 0.01 4.89 -29.61
N LYS A 505 -0.14 5.45 -28.40
CA LYS A 505 0.16 4.77 -27.12
C LYS A 505 -0.70 3.51 -26.96
N SER A 506 -2.03 3.63 -27.05
CA SER A 506 -2.94 2.48 -26.88
C SER A 506 -2.72 1.39 -27.94
N LEU A 507 -2.37 1.77 -29.17
CA LEU A 507 -2.02 0.82 -30.23
C LEU A 507 -0.72 0.07 -29.91
N ALA A 508 0.29 0.76 -29.37
CA ALA A 508 1.52 0.12 -28.92
C ALA A 508 1.23 -0.87 -27.78
N GLU A 509 0.42 -0.51 -26.79
CA GLU A 509 -0.01 -1.41 -25.71
C GLU A 509 -0.67 -2.69 -26.26
N VAL A 510 -1.62 -2.55 -27.19
CA VAL A 510 -2.24 -3.70 -27.87
C VAL A 510 -1.22 -4.54 -28.64
N ILE A 511 -0.28 -3.92 -29.37
CA ILE A 511 0.79 -4.65 -30.07
C ILE A 511 1.64 -5.46 -29.08
N GLY A 512 2.00 -4.88 -27.93
CA GLY A 512 2.78 -5.55 -26.90
C GLY A 512 2.02 -6.72 -26.27
N SER A 513 0.76 -6.49 -25.90
CA SER A 513 -0.09 -7.50 -25.27
C SER A 513 -0.40 -8.67 -26.18
N TYR A 514 -0.61 -8.44 -27.49
CA TYR A 514 -0.90 -9.49 -28.48
C TYR A 514 0.33 -9.90 -29.30
N ALA A 515 1.55 -9.57 -28.84
CA ALA A 515 2.79 -9.84 -29.56
C ALA A 515 2.97 -11.32 -29.94
N LYS A 516 2.43 -12.27 -29.17
CA LYS A 516 2.45 -13.71 -29.48
C LYS A 516 1.78 -14.08 -30.80
N TRP A 517 0.78 -13.32 -31.23
CA TRP A 517 -0.01 -13.65 -32.42
C TRP A 517 0.51 -12.95 -33.69
N ILE A 518 1.32 -11.90 -33.52
CA ILE A 518 1.88 -11.09 -34.61
C ILE A 518 2.91 -11.86 -35.48
N PRO A 519 3.82 -12.69 -34.95
CA PRO A 519 4.88 -13.38 -35.72
C PRO A 519 4.39 -14.58 -36.55
N SER A 520 3.09 -14.77 -36.74
CA SER A 520 2.54 -15.90 -37.50
C SER A 520 2.81 -15.79 -39.01
N SER A 521 4.06 -16.06 -39.41
CA SER A 521 4.59 -16.40 -40.75
C SER A 521 4.32 -15.49 -41.97
N GLN A 522 3.55 -14.39 -41.87
CA GLN A 522 3.15 -13.59 -43.05
C GLN A 522 3.22 -12.05 -42.90
N THR A 523 3.58 -11.52 -41.74
CA THR A 523 3.56 -10.07 -41.43
C THR A 523 4.95 -9.44 -41.62
N ASN A 524 5.04 -8.41 -42.45
CA ASN A 524 6.25 -7.58 -42.59
C ASN A 524 6.53 -6.88 -41.25
N THR A 525 7.65 -7.22 -40.58
CA THR A 525 8.00 -6.69 -39.26
C THR A 525 8.56 -5.27 -39.32
N ILE A 526 9.05 -4.82 -40.47
CA ILE A 526 9.69 -3.49 -40.62
C ILE A 526 8.75 -2.33 -40.23
N PRO A 527 7.49 -2.26 -40.71
CA PRO A 527 6.57 -1.20 -40.29
C PRO A 527 6.33 -1.16 -38.78
N LEU A 528 6.25 -2.33 -38.12
CA LEU A 528 6.07 -2.42 -36.67
C LEU A 528 7.30 -1.91 -35.93
N ILE A 529 8.50 -2.31 -36.32
CA ILE A 529 9.75 -1.85 -35.69
C ILE A 529 9.91 -0.34 -35.88
N LEU A 530 9.63 0.17 -37.08
CA LEU A 530 9.70 1.61 -37.36
C LEU A 530 8.67 2.39 -36.55
N PHE A 531 7.43 1.90 -36.46
CA PHE A 531 6.38 2.46 -35.60
C PHE A 531 6.83 2.50 -34.13
N LEU A 532 7.32 1.40 -33.58
CA LEU A 532 7.75 1.37 -32.18
C LEU A 532 8.98 2.27 -31.96
N GLY A 533 9.96 2.25 -32.87
CA GLY A 533 11.14 3.10 -32.83
C GLY A 533 10.84 4.60 -32.90
N SER A 534 9.85 5.03 -33.70
CA SER A 534 9.40 6.42 -33.71
C SER A 534 8.60 6.80 -32.47
N GLY A 535 7.85 5.84 -31.90
CA GLY A 535 7.08 6.03 -30.68
C GLY A 535 7.94 6.18 -29.42
N ILE A 536 9.02 5.40 -29.32
CA ILE A 536 10.00 5.48 -28.22
C ILE A 536 10.61 6.89 -28.10
N ARG A 537 10.79 7.59 -29.23
CA ARG A 537 11.29 8.98 -29.25
C ARG A 537 10.33 10.00 -28.64
N GLN A 538 9.06 9.65 -28.44
CA GLN A 538 8.03 10.53 -27.92
C GLN A 538 7.80 10.24 -26.43
N PRO A 539 8.06 11.20 -25.51
CA PRO A 539 7.95 10.96 -24.07
C PRO A 539 6.60 10.37 -23.62
N PHE A 540 5.49 10.79 -24.24
CA PHE A 540 4.15 10.32 -23.91
C PHE A 540 3.89 8.85 -24.30
N CYS A 541 4.55 8.35 -25.35
CA CYS A 541 4.36 7.00 -25.88
C CYS A 541 5.51 6.04 -25.51
N SER A 542 6.59 6.56 -24.91
CA SER A 542 7.86 5.87 -24.70
C SER A 542 7.67 4.51 -24.02
N SER A 543 7.03 4.48 -22.85
CA SER A 543 6.87 3.27 -22.04
C SER A 543 6.08 2.18 -22.76
N ALA A 544 4.92 2.55 -23.32
CA ALA A 544 4.08 1.63 -24.11
C ALA A 544 4.84 1.07 -25.32
N CYS A 545 5.60 1.91 -26.04
CA CYS A 545 6.35 1.48 -27.21
C CYS A 545 7.56 0.63 -26.83
N ALA A 546 8.27 0.94 -25.74
CA ALA A 546 9.39 0.16 -25.23
C ALA A 546 8.94 -1.25 -24.78
N PHE A 547 7.84 -1.32 -24.03
CA PHE A 547 7.20 -2.59 -23.66
C PHE A 547 6.82 -3.42 -24.88
N ALA A 548 6.11 -2.81 -25.83
CA ALA A 548 5.67 -3.49 -27.04
C ALA A 548 6.84 -3.95 -27.92
N PHE A 549 7.90 -3.16 -27.99
CA PHE A 549 9.12 -3.49 -28.71
C PHE A 549 9.83 -4.70 -28.09
N ARG A 550 9.97 -4.74 -26.76
CA ARG A 550 10.51 -5.93 -26.09
C ARG A 550 9.66 -7.16 -26.38
N LYS A 551 8.33 -7.08 -26.21
CA LYS A 551 7.44 -8.22 -26.44
C LYS A 551 7.49 -8.72 -27.88
N LEU A 552 7.56 -7.81 -28.85
CA LEU A 552 7.74 -8.16 -30.26
C LEU A 552 9.09 -8.88 -30.48
N CYS A 553 10.18 -8.39 -29.89
CA CYS A 553 11.50 -9.01 -29.98
C CYS A 553 11.55 -10.40 -29.33
N GLU A 554 10.89 -10.60 -28.18
CA GLU A 554 10.78 -11.89 -27.49
C GLU A 554 10.12 -12.96 -28.37
N GLU A 555 9.03 -12.62 -29.06
CA GLU A 555 8.23 -13.57 -29.83
C GLU A 555 8.69 -13.72 -31.28
N ALA A 556 9.30 -12.69 -31.88
CA ALA A 556 9.71 -12.66 -33.29
C ALA A 556 11.22 -12.88 -33.51
N ALA A 557 11.98 -13.36 -32.51
CA ALA A 557 13.44 -13.36 -32.55
C ALA A 557 14.05 -13.97 -33.83
N ALA A 558 13.48 -15.09 -34.31
CA ALA A 558 13.95 -15.78 -35.52
C ALA A 558 13.73 -14.98 -36.82
N VAL A 559 12.69 -14.16 -36.89
CA VAL A 559 12.36 -13.32 -38.08
C VAL A 559 13.18 -12.02 -38.07
N MET A 560 13.65 -11.59 -36.90
CA MET A 560 14.44 -10.36 -36.73
C MET A 560 15.91 -10.48 -37.18
N HIS A 561 16.36 -11.65 -37.64
CA HIS A 561 17.75 -11.87 -38.09
C HIS A 561 18.08 -11.23 -39.45
N GLU A 562 17.08 -10.77 -40.21
CA GLU A 562 17.33 -10.16 -41.51
C GLU A 562 18.22 -8.89 -41.38
N PRO A 563 19.20 -8.68 -42.28
CA PRO A 563 20.14 -7.55 -42.18
C PRO A 563 19.46 -6.18 -42.09
N SER A 564 18.35 -5.98 -42.79
CA SER A 564 17.55 -4.75 -42.73
C SER A 564 16.96 -4.51 -41.35
N ASN A 565 16.50 -5.55 -40.66
CA ASN A 565 15.95 -5.45 -39.30
C ASN A 565 17.06 -5.12 -38.32
N LEU A 566 18.23 -5.78 -38.42
CA LEU A 566 19.38 -5.53 -37.56
C LEU A 566 19.90 -4.08 -37.66
N GLU A 567 19.95 -3.50 -38.86
CA GLU A 567 20.34 -2.09 -39.03
C GLU A 567 19.32 -1.12 -38.39
N ILE A 568 18.02 -1.42 -38.47
CA ILE A 568 16.99 -0.62 -37.79
C ILE A 568 17.13 -0.73 -36.27
N LEU A 569 17.41 -1.92 -35.72
CA LEU A 569 17.64 -2.12 -34.29
C LEU A 569 18.86 -1.32 -33.80
N ILE A 570 19.95 -1.32 -34.56
CA ILE A 570 21.13 -0.49 -34.25
C ILE A 570 20.77 1.00 -34.31
N TRP A 571 20.02 1.45 -35.32
CA TRP A 571 19.57 2.85 -35.41
C TRP A 571 18.71 3.27 -34.21
N ILE A 572 17.84 2.39 -33.69
CA ILE A 572 17.08 2.64 -32.45
C ILE A 572 18.03 2.77 -31.27
N GLY A 573 18.99 1.84 -31.12
CA GLY A 573 19.97 1.82 -30.04
C GLY A 573 20.91 3.03 -30.02
N GLU A 574 21.44 3.43 -31.18
CA GLU A 574 22.27 4.64 -31.33
C GLU A 574 21.48 5.91 -30.98
N GLY A 575 20.19 5.95 -31.33
CA GLY A 575 19.31 7.05 -31.00
C GLY A 575 19.08 7.26 -29.50
N LEU A 576 19.29 6.24 -28.65
CA LEU A 576 19.08 6.35 -27.20
C LEU A 576 20.00 7.41 -26.55
N GLU A 577 21.11 7.77 -27.20
CA GLU A 577 21.99 8.82 -26.68
C GLU A 577 21.36 10.22 -26.75
N GLU A 578 20.54 10.45 -27.78
CA GLU A 578 19.80 11.71 -27.95
C GLU A 578 18.50 11.71 -27.13
N MET A 579 17.98 10.53 -26.79
CA MET A 579 16.72 10.33 -26.08
C MET A 579 16.95 10.22 -24.56
N LYS A 580 16.54 11.24 -23.79
CA LYS A 580 16.57 11.18 -22.32
C LYS A 580 15.36 10.39 -21.78
N LEU A 581 15.32 9.08 -22.03
CA LEU A 581 14.26 8.19 -21.56
C LEU A 581 14.34 7.94 -20.03
N PRO A 582 13.23 7.52 -19.40
CA PRO A 582 13.27 6.83 -18.12
C PRO A 582 14.15 5.57 -18.22
N LEU A 583 14.89 5.26 -17.15
CA LEU A 583 15.84 4.13 -17.16
C LEU A 583 15.15 2.77 -17.37
N GLU A 584 13.90 2.62 -16.93
CA GLU A 584 13.10 1.40 -17.11
C GLU A 584 12.81 1.16 -18.61
N ASP A 585 12.29 2.17 -19.31
CA ASP A 585 12.04 2.10 -20.76
C ASP A 585 13.33 1.84 -21.54
N GLU A 586 14.44 2.47 -21.13
CA GLU A 586 15.76 2.29 -21.74
C GLU A 586 16.28 0.86 -21.57
N ASP A 587 16.10 0.27 -20.38
CA ASP A 587 16.45 -1.12 -20.08
C ASP A 587 15.60 -2.10 -20.92
N GLU A 588 14.31 -1.81 -21.15
CA GLU A 588 13.43 -2.63 -22.00
C GLU A 588 13.91 -2.62 -23.47
N VAL A 589 14.27 -1.46 -24.01
CA VAL A 589 14.75 -1.33 -25.40
C VAL A 589 16.11 -2.00 -25.59
N VAL A 590 17.07 -1.74 -24.69
CA VAL A 590 18.42 -2.34 -24.77
C VAL A 590 18.34 -3.85 -24.55
N GLY A 591 17.50 -4.31 -23.62
CA GLY A 591 17.21 -5.71 -23.39
C GLY A 591 16.66 -6.41 -24.63
N ALA A 592 15.67 -5.80 -25.30
CA ALA A 592 15.08 -6.31 -26.53
C ALA A 592 16.11 -6.46 -27.66
N ILE A 593 16.94 -5.45 -27.90
CA ILE A 593 18.01 -5.50 -28.93
C ILE A 593 19.03 -6.59 -28.59
N THR A 594 19.43 -6.67 -27.31
CA THR A 594 20.39 -7.66 -26.81
C THR A 594 19.86 -9.08 -27.00
N LEU A 595 18.59 -9.31 -26.71
CA LEU A 595 17.93 -10.61 -26.91
C LEU A 595 18.03 -11.08 -28.36
N ILE A 596 17.74 -10.18 -29.31
CA ILE A 596 17.89 -10.50 -30.75
C ILE A 596 19.33 -10.84 -31.08
N PHE A 597 20.30 -10.04 -30.60
CA PHE A 597 21.72 -10.30 -30.88
C PHE A 597 22.19 -11.63 -30.30
N CYS A 598 21.77 -12.00 -29.08
CA CYS A 598 22.07 -13.28 -28.46
C CYS A 598 21.51 -14.48 -29.25
N SER A 599 20.42 -14.29 -29.99
CA SER A 599 19.81 -15.35 -30.81
C SER A 599 20.53 -15.59 -32.15
N ILE A 600 21.52 -14.76 -32.52
CA ILE A 600 22.26 -14.87 -33.79
C ILE A 600 23.31 -16.00 -33.71
N PRO A 601 23.31 -16.97 -34.63
CA PRO A 601 24.30 -18.07 -34.61
C PRO A 601 25.75 -17.64 -34.91
N ASP A 602 25.96 -16.59 -35.72
CA ASP A 602 27.30 -16.09 -36.05
C ASP A 602 27.87 -15.22 -34.92
N LYS A 603 28.76 -15.82 -34.12
CA LYS A 603 29.42 -15.14 -32.99
C LYS A 603 30.25 -13.92 -33.39
N LYS A 604 30.80 -13.87 -34.61
CA LYS A 604 31.59 -12.71 -35.06
C LYS A 604 30.67 -11.54 -35.38
N LEU A 605 29.58 -11.81 -36.09
CA LEU A 605 28.55 -10.81 -36.37
C LEU A 605 27.94 -10.28 -35.07
N MET A 606 27.59 -11.17 -34.14
CA MET A 606 27.08 -10.82 -32.82
C MET A 606 28.02 -9.89 -32.05
N ASN A 607 29.31 -10.24 -31.96
CA ASN A 607 30.30 -9.40 -31.26
C ASN A 607 30.46 -8.02 -31.93
N ASN A 608 30.42 -7.95 -33.27
CA ASN A 608 30.47 -6.68 -34.00
C ASN A 608 29.22 -5.81 -33.73
N LEU A 609 28.04 -6.41 -33.64
CA LEU A 609 26.80 -5.71 -33.32
C LEU A 609 26.80 -5.17 -31.88
N PHE A 610 27.29 -5.95 -30.91
CA PHE A 610 27.47 -5.46 -29.54
C PHE A 610 28.48 -4.31 -29.47
N ALA A 611 29.59 -4.40 -30.21
CA ALA A 611 30.56 -3.31 -30.28
C ALA A 611 29.95 -2.02 -30.84
N ARG A 612 29.10 -2.12 -31.87
CA ARG A 612 28.36 -0.97 -32.43
C ARG A 612 27.37 -0.39 -31.42
N LEU A 613 26.53 -1.24 -30.82
CA LEU A 613 25.51 -0.81 -29.85
C LEU A 613 26.11 -0.10 -28.63
N LEU A 614 27.25 -0.60 -28.13
CA LEU A 614 27.90 -0.06 -26.94
C LEU A 614 28.92 1.05 -27.23
N SER A 615 29.30 1.30 -28.49
CA SER A 615 30.28 2.35 -28.86
C SER A 615 29.95 3.71 -28.26
N PRO A 616 28.70 4.24 -28.37
CA PRO A 616 28.36 5.53 -27.77
C PRO A 616 28.53 5.55 -26.24
N SER A 617 28.23 4.42 -25.58
CA SER A 617 28.38 4.27 -24.13
C SER A 617 29.85 4.31 -23.72
N TYR A 618 30.71 3.58 -24.44
CA TYR A 618 32.15 3.60 -24.20
C TYR A 618 32.77 4.98 -24.45
N GLU A 619 32.35 5.68 -25.51
CA GLU A 619 32.83 7.02 -25.83
C GLU A 619 32.47 8.03 -24.73
N ASN A 620 31.26 7.98 -24.20
CA ASN A 620 30.83 8.88 -23.13
C ASN A 620 31.58 8.66 -21.82
N ILE A 621 31.84 7.41 -21.46
CA ILE A 621 32.65 7.10 -20.29
C ILE A 621 34.11 7.50 -20.53
N GLY A 622 34.62 7.31 -21.76
CA GLY A 622 35.94 7.77 -22.19
C GLY A 622 36.12 9.29 -22.02
N LYS A 623 35.13 10.11 -22.42
CA LYS A 623 35.15 11.58 -22.23
C LYS A 623 35.30 11.99 -20.76
N VAL A 624 34.79 11.19 -19.82
CA VAL A 624 34.92 11.45 -18.38
C VAL A 624 36.28 11.01 -17.84
N ILE A 625 36.87 9.96 -18.42
CA ILE A 625 38.17 9.41 -17.97
C ILE A 625 39.36 10.21 -18.51
N ASP A 626 39.24 10.80 -19.70
CA ASP A 626 40.36 11.48 -20.37
C ASP A 626 40.81 12.79 -19.67
N ASP A 627 42.13 12.87 -19.41
CA ASP A 627 42.77 13.91 -18.61
C ASP A 627 42.62 15.34 -19.17
N ASP A 628 42.56 15.48 -20.49
CA ASP A 628 42.43 16.78 -21.16
C ASP A 628 41.08 17.48 -20.91
N HIS A 629 40.04 16.72 -20.53
CA HIS A 629 38.69 17.25 -20.28
C HIS A 629 38.45 17.62 -18.80
N ARG A 630 39.37 17.27 -17.89
CA ARG A 630 39.24 17.52 -16.44
C ARG A 630 39.16 19.00 -16.09
N HIS A 631 39.90 19.85 -16.82
CA HIS A 631 39.96 21.29 -16.56
C HIS A 631 38.86 22.10 -17.26
N THR A 632 38.33 21.63 -18.38
CA THR A 632 37.26 22.28 -19.15
C THR A 632 35.86 21.95 -18.60
N LEU A 633 35.64 20.71 -18.14
CA LEU A 633 34.36 20.30 -17.56
C LEU A 633 34.06 21.03 -16.22
N ARG A 634 35.09 21.26 -15.39
CA ARG A 634 34.92 21.97 -14.10
C ARG A 634 34.59 23.46 -14.24
N GLN A 635 34.80 24.07 -15.41
CA GLN A 635 34.48 25.49 -15.62
C GLN A 635 32.97 25.74 -15.76
N ASN A 636 32.18 24.72 -16.15
CA ASN A 636 30.74 24.80 -16.33
C ASN A 636 30.03 23.62 -15.63
N PRO A 637 29.40 23.84 -14.46
CA PRO A 637 28.74 22.78 -13.69
C PRO A 637 27.64 22.02 -14.46
N SER A 638 26.93 22.69 -15.37
CA SER A 638 25.85 22.06 -16.17
C SER A 638 26.39 21.03 -17.17
N THR A 639 27.43 21.37 -17.93
CA THR A 639 28.04 20.46 -18.92
C THR A 639 28.74 19.28 -18.25
N TYR A 640 29.30 19.50 -17.05
CA TYR A 640 29.85 18.42 -16.23
C TYR A 640 28.77 17.44 -15.78
N MET A 641 27.67 17.94 -15.23
CA MET A 641 26.57 17.10 -14.76
C MET A 641 25.92 16.31 -15.90
N GLU A 642 25.77 16.92 -17.09
CA GLU A 642 25.30 16.20 -18.28
C GLU A 642 26.26 15.09 -18.71
N SER A 643 27.57 15.35 -18.70
CA SER A 643 28.58 14.33 -19.04
C SER A 643 28.58 13.15 -18.06
N ILE A 644 28.45 13.44 -16.76
CA ILE A 644 28.34 12.42 -15.71
C ILE A 644 27.05 11.60 -15.88
N ASN A 645 25.93 12.25 -16.18
CA ASN A 645 24.64 11.57 -16.40
C ASN A 645 24.66 10.70 -17.67
N SER A 646 25.28 11.16 -18.76
CA SER A 646 25.48 10.36 -19.98
C SER A 646 26.39 9.16 -19.73
N ALA A 647 27.48 9.32 -18.97
CA ALA A 647 28.36 8.21 -18.59
C ALA A 647 27.63 7.20 -17.68
N ALA A 648 26.84 7.67 -16.71
CA ALA A 648 26.02 6.80 -15.86
C ALA A 648 24.99 6.01 -16.68
N ARG A 649 24.28 6.66 -17.62
CA ARG A 649 23.38 5.95 -18.56
C ARG A 649 24.10 4.92 -19.41
N GLY A 650 25.28 5.25 -19.95
CA GLY A 650 26.11 4.32 -20.69
C GLY A 650 26.49 3.07 -19.86
N LEU A 651 26.81 3.24 -18.58
CA LEU A 651 27.05 2.14 -17.65
C LEU A 651 25.78 1.30 -17.40
N HIS A 652 24.61 1.94 -17.27
CA HIS A 652 23.33 1.24 -17.18
C HIS A 652 23.09 0.34 -18.39
N ARG A 653 23.27 0.87 -19.62
CA ARG A 653 23.13 0.10 -20.87
C ARG A 653 24.07 -1.10 -20.90
N ILE A 654 25.35 -0.91 -20.57
CA ILE A 654 26.34 -1.99 -20.51
C ILE A 654 25.92 -3.07 -19.49
N GLY A 655 25.47 -2.66 -18.31
CA GLY A 655 24.96 -3.58 -17.29
C GLY A 655 23.77 -4.41 -17.78
N THR A 656 22.83 -3.77 -18.47
CA THR A 656 21.64 -4.43 -19.02
C THR A 656 22.02 -5.44 -20.11
N VAL A 657 22.99 -5.13 -20.97
CA VAL A 657 23.55 -6.11 -21.92
C VAL A 657 24.11 -7.34 -21.19
N PHE A 658 24.90 -7.15 -20.13
CA PHE A 658 25.42 -8.28 -19.34
C PHE A 658 24.32 -9.12 -18.68
N SER A 659 23.28 -8.49 -18.14
CA SER A 659 22.13 -9.18 -17.54
C SER A 659 21.46 -10.15 -18.52
N TYR A 660 21.15 -9.68 -19.73
CA TYR A 660 20.53 -10.51 -20.77
C TYR A 660 21.48 -11.59 -21.30
N LEU A 661 22.78 -11.29 -21.41
CA LEU A 661 23.79 -12.31 -21.76
C LEU A 661 23.81 -13.44 -20.72
N ALA A 662 23.72 -13.12 -19.42
CA ALA A 662 23.69 -14.12 -18.35
C ALA A 662 22.50 -15.08 -18.49
N ILE A 663 21.30 -14.54 -18.76
CA ILE A 663 20.06 -15.32 -18.86
C ILE A 663 20.10 -16.24 -20.09
N HIS A 664 20.52 -15.73 -21.26
CA HIS A 664 20.36 -16.44 -22.53
C HIS A 664 21.56 -17.29 -22.98
N LEU A 665 22.76 -17.04 -22.46
CA LEU A 665 23.98 -17.81 -22.81
C LEU A 665 24.43 -18.76 -21.70
N SER A 666 23.78 -18.78 -20.53
CA SER A 666 24.13 -19.67 -19.40
C SER A 666 24.11 -21.16 -19.75
N THR A 667 23.45 -21.56 -20.83
CA THR A 667 23.40 -22.96 -21.31
C THR A 667 24.58 -23.40 -22.18
N SER A 668 25.43 -22.48 -22.67
CA SER A 668 26.61 -22.80 -23.50
C SER A 668 27.92 -22.51 -22.76
N LEU A 669 28.49 -23.57 -22.16
CA LEU A 669 29.71 -23.54 -21.34
C LEU A 669 30.99 -22.94 -22.01
N GLU A 670 30.98 -22.61 -23.30
CA GLU A 670 32.17 -22.21 -24.06
C GLU A 670 32.10 -20.83 -24.74
N ASP A 671 31.34 -19.87 -24.19
CA ASP A 671 31.23 -18.55 -24.86
C ASP A 671 32.37 -17.59 -24.53
N GLY A 672 33.14 -17.22 -25.56
CA GLY A 672 34.17 -16.18 -25.58
C GLY A 672 33.64 -14.76 -25.81
N SER A 673 32.34 -14.60 -26.07
CA SER A 673 31.71 -13.28 -26.32
C SER A 673 31.60 -12.43 -25.05
N ILE A 674 31.24 -13.04 -23.91
CA ILE A 674 31.25 -12.35 -22.61
C ILE A 674 32.68 -11.93 -22.24
N LEU A 675 33.67 -12.79 -22.52
CA LEU A 675 35.09 -12.47 -22.31
C LEU A 675 35.53 -11.28 -23.17
N ALA A 676 35.18 -11.26 -24.45
CA ALA A 676 35.51 -10.14 -25.34
C ALA A 676 34.93 -8.80 -24.87
N LEU A 677 33.70 -8.80 -24.34
CA LEU A 677 33.10 -7.59 -23.76
C LEU A 677 33.78 -7.18 -22.45
N LEU A 678 34.12 -8.15 -21.59
CA LEU A 678 34.85 -7.91 -20.35
C LEU A 678 36.26 -7.34 -20.59
N GLU A 679 36.96 -7.82 -21.61
CA GLU A 679 38.31 -7.34 -21.99
C GLU A 679 38.33 -5.84 -22.30
N VAL A 680 37.24 -5.30 -22.85
CA VAL A 680 37.07 -3.86 -23.12
C VAL A 680 36.52 -3.12 -21.91
N PHE A 681 35.54 -3.71 -21.22
CA PHE A 681 34.81 -3.06 -20.13
C PHE A 681 35.67 -2.86 -18.88
N TRP A 682 36.40 -3.89 -18.42
CA TRP A 682 37.14 -3.82 -17.16
C TRP A 682 38.22 -2.72 -17.14
N PRO A 683 39.12 -2.60 -18.15
CA PRO A 683 40.14 -1.54 -18.12
C PRO A 683 39.55 -0.12 -18.09
N MET A 684 38.39 0.09 -18.70
CA MET A 684 37.68 1.36 -18.66
C MET A 684 37.11 1.62 -17.26
N LEU A 685 36.50 0.62 -16.64
CA LEU A 685 35.96 0.72 -15.30
C LEU A 685 37.05 0.89 -14.22
N GLU A 686 38.19 0.20 -14.36
CA GLU A 686 39.36 0.33 -13.48
C GLU A 686 39.88 1.77 -13.47
N LYS A 687 39.98 2.42 -14.65
CA LYS A 687 40.33 3.84 -14.74
C LYS A 687 39.28 4.75 -14.11
N LEU A 688 37.99 4.44 -14.30
CA LEU A 688 36.90 5.23 -13.73
C LEU A 688 36.92 5.20 -12.20
N PHE A 689 37.12 4.02 -11.58
CA PHE A 689 37.22 3.88 -10.13
C PHE A 689 38.43 4.58 -9.52
N LEU A 690 39.49 4.82 -10.29
CA LEU A 690 40.66 5.59 -9.87
C LEU A 690 40.49 7.11 -10.06
N SER A 691 39.41 7.56 -10.70
CA SER A 691 39.15 8.97 -10.98
C SER A 691 38.44 9.68 -9.82
N GLU A 692 38.61 11.01 -9.74
CA GLU A 692 37.89 11.84 -8.75
C GLU A 692 36.38 11.92 -9.03
N HIS A 693 35.93 11.60 -10.25
CA HIS A 693 34.53 11.67 -10.66
C HIS A 693 33.62 10.68 -9.94
N ILE A 694 34.22 9.66 -9.33
CA ILE A 694 33.51 8.65 -8.53
C ILE A 694 32.98 9.21 -7.20
N GLU A 695 33.29 10.47 -6.85
CA GLU A 695 32.57 11.22 -5.80
C GLU A 695 31.08 11.37 -6.11
N SER A 696 30.68 11.29 -7.39
CA SER A 696 29.25 11.25 -7.74
C SER A 696 28.62 9.91 -7.34
N ALA A 697 27.63 9.95 -6.44
CA ALA A 697 26.89 8.77 -6.02
C ALA A 697 26.15 8.07 -7.18
N SER A 698 25.58 8.83 -8.12
CA SER A 698 24.87 8.26 -9.28
C SER A 698 25.81 7.52 -10.22
N LEU A 699 27.01 8.05 -10.45
CA LEU A 699 28.03 7.40 -11.28
C LEU A 699 28.60 6.17 -10.59
N SER A 700 28.88 6.26 -9.29
CA SER A 700 29.31 5.13 -8.45
C SER A 700 28.31 3.99 -8.50
N ALA A 701 27.02 4.30 -8.33
CA ALA A 701 25.94 3.32 -8.34
C ALA A 701 25.79 2.65 -9.71
N ALA A 702 25.83 3.42 -10.80
CA ALA A 702 25.76 2.88 -12.16
C ALA A 702 26.96 1.97 -12.48
N ALA A 703 28.19 2.38 -12.10
CA ALA A 703 29.41 1.60 -12.26
C ALA A 703 29.37 0.29 -11.49
N CYS A 704 28.95 0.35 -10.22
CA CYS A 704 28.77 -0.79 -9.33
C CYS A 704 27.70 -1.77 -9.84
N ARG A 705 26.54 -1.27 -10.28
CA ARG A 705 25.48 -2.10 -10.88
C ARG A 705 25.97 -2.82 -12.13
N ALA A 706 26.60 -2.08 -13.06
CA ALA A 706 27.12 -2.66 -14.30
C ALA A 706 28.17 -3.75 -14.02
N LEU A 707 29.05 -3.51 -13.04
CA LEU A 707 30.04 -4.49 -12.59
C LEU A 707 29.39 -5.72 -11.96
N GLY A 708 28.42 -5.55 -11.06
CA GLY A 708 27.69 -6.65 -10.44
C GLY A 708 27.03 -7.57 -11.47
N LEU A 709 26.36 -6.98 -12.46
CA LEU A 709 25.74 -7.73 -13.57
C LEU A 709 26.79 -8.41 -14.46
N ALA A 710 27.92 -7.74 -14.74
CA ALA A 710 29.02 -8.34 -15.49
C ALA A 710 29.65 -9.55 -14.77
N ILE A 711 29.74 -9.49 -13.44
CA ILE A 711 30.24 -10.58 -12.60
C ILE A 711 29.29 -11.78 -12.67
N GLN A 712 27.98 -11.56 -12.46
CA GLN A 712 26.98 -12.62 -12.57
C GLN A 712 26.95 -13.26 -13.97
N ALA A 713 27.08 -12.45 -15.02
CA ALA A 713 27.09 -12.94 -16.40
C ALA A 713 28.32 -13.79 -16.73
N SER A 714 29.48 -13.47 -16.16
CA SER A 714 30.74 -14.15 -16.47
C SER A 714 31.08 -15.30 -15.53
N GLY A 715 30.48 -15.32 -14.33
CA GLY A 715 30.67 -16.34 -13.32
C GLY A 715 32.14 -16.64 -13.09
N GLN A 716 32.51 -17.92 -13.11
CA GLN A 716 33.86 -18.38 -12.79
C GLN A 716 34.98 -17.78 -13.65
N LYS A 717 34.67 -17.31 -14.87
CA LYS A 717 35.64 -16.70 -15.80
C LYS A 717 36.19 -15.36 -15.30
N PHE A 718 35.51 -14.70 -14.35
CA PHE A 718 35.94 -13.41 -13.78
C PHE A 718 37.03 -13.54 -12.69
N GLY A 719 37.34 -14.76 -12.23
CA GLY A 719 38.18 -14.99 -11.04
C GLY A 719 39.56 -14.32 -11.06
N ALA A 720 40.18 -14.15 -12.23
CA ALA A 720 41.49 -13.50 -12.36
C ALA A 720 41.48 -12.00 -12.00
N LEU A 721 40.34 -11.31 -12.16
CA LEU A 721 40.18 -9.88 -11.87
C LEU A 721 39.70 -9.62 -10.43
N LEU A 722 39.21 -10.65 -9.75
CA LEU A 722 38.58 -10.57 -8.44
C LEU A 722 39.39 -9.83 -7.37
N PRO A 723 40.71 -10.08 -7.21
CA PRO A 723 41.51 -9.39 -6.20
C PRO A 723 41.54 -7.88 -6.41
N LYS A 724 41.74 -7.44 -7.65
CA LYS A 724 41.78 -6.01 -8.00
C LYS A 724 40.43 -5.35 -7.73
N VAL A 725 39.34 -6.02 -8.11
CA VAL A 725 37.98 -5.51 -7.95
C VAL A 725 37.64 -5.29 -6.48
N LEU A 726 37.84 -6.29 -5.63
CA LEU A 726 37.52 -6.19 -4.21
C LEU A 726 38.39 -5.16 -3.47
N ASP A 727 39.67 -5.05 -3.86
CA ASP A 727 40.52 -3.98 -3.35
C ASP A 727 39.98 -2.60 -3.77
N SER A 728 39.59 -2.40 -5.02
CA SER A 728 38.97 -1.14 -5.49
C SER A 728 37.66 -0.82 -4.76
N MET A 729 36.75 -1.80 -4.59
CA MET A 729 35.47 -1.58 -3.90
C MET A 729 35.69 -1.15 -2.44
N SER A 730 36.59 -1.86 -1.75
CA SER A 730 36.87 -1.56 -0.34
C SER A 730 37.60 -0.23 -0.16
N LEU A 731 38.56 0.12 -1.03
CA LEU A 731 39.25 1.42 -0.99
C LEU A 731 38.31 2.57 -1.31
N ASN A 732 37.45 2.44 -2.34
CA ASN A 732 36.53 3.49 -2.71
C ASN A 732 35.45 3.73 -1.66
N PHE A 733 34.96 2.68 -0.99
CA PHE A 733 34.07 2.85 0.14
C PHE A 733 34.74 3.55 1.33
N MET A 734 36.02 3.29 1.61
CA MET A 734 36.76 4.02 2.65
C MET A 734 36.84 5.52 2.37
N SER A 735 36.98 5.90 1.10
CA SER A 735 37.00 7.30 0.65
C SER A 735 35.61 7.94 0.61
N PHE A 736 34.58 7.20 0.18
CA PHE A 736 33.20 7.67 -0.02
C PHE A 736 32.21 6.82 0.77
N GLN A 737 32.14 7.06 2.08
CA GLN A 737 31.48 6.17 3.03
C GLN A 737 29.93 6.21 3.00
N SER A 738 29.35 7.16 2.27
CA SER A 738 27.91 7.22 1.97
C SER A 738 27.51 6.37 0.77
N HIS A 739 28.47 5.88 -0.04
CA HIS A 739 28.17 5.14 -1.26
C HIS A 739 28.04 3.64 -0.95
N GLU A 740 26.85 3.22 -0.60
CA GLU A 740 26.55 1.83 -0.22
C GLU A 740 26.61 0.85 -1.40
N CYS A 741 26.62 1.35 -2.64
CA CYS A 741 26.75 0.54 -3.86
C CYS A 741 28.01 -0.33 -3.90
N TYR A 742 29.11 0.11 -3.26
CA TYR A 742 30.34 -0.68 -3.15
C TYR A 742 30.15 -1.93 -2.30
N ILE A 743 29.42 -1.81 -1.18
CA ILE A 743 29.08 -2.94 -0.30
C ILE A 743 28.11 -3.89 -1.05
N LYS A 744 27.10 -3.34 -1.72
CA LYS A 744 26.15 -4.12 -2.53
C LYS A 744 26.87 -4.94 -3.61
N THR A 745 27.84 -4.36 -4.32
CA THR A 745 28.62 -5.07 -5.35
C THR A 745 29.53 -6.13 -4.77
N ALA A 746 30.15 -5.86 -3.62
CA ALA A 746 30.93 -6.86 -2.90
C ALA A 746 30.06 -8.04 -2.43
N ALA A 747 28.77 -7.81 -2.09
CA ALA A 747 27.86 -8.89 -1.74
C ALA A 747 27.63 -9.83 -2.93
N VAL A 748 27.39 -9.29 -4.13
CA VAL A 748 27.27 -10.07 -5.37
C VAL A 748 28.53 -10.93 -5.62
N ILE A 749 29.72 -10.36 -5.41
CA ILE A 749 30.99 -11.09 -5.51
C ILE A 749 31.04 -12.28 -4.54
N ILE A 750 30.61 -12.07 -3.29
CA ILE A 750 30.64 -13.11 -2.28
C ILE A 750 29.61 -14.21 -2.57
N GLU A 751 28.45 -13.88 -3.12
CA GLU A 751 27.45 -14.88 -3.53
C GLU A 751 27.97 -15.77 -4.67
N GLU A 752 28.69 -15.20 -5.64
CA GLU A 752 29.24 -15.94 -6.80
C GLU A 752 30.52 -16.74 -6.47
N PHE A 753 31.40 -16.19 -5.63
CA PHE A 753 32.75 -16.75 -5.40
C PHE A 753 33.02 -17.22 -3.97
N GLY A 754 32.08 -17.05 -3.02
CA GLY A 754 32.29 -17.35 -1.60
C GLY A 754 32.74 -18.80 -1.33
N VAL A 755 32.31 -19.75 -2.15
CA VAL A 755 32.64 -21.18 -2.00
C VAL A 755 34.14 -21.45 -2.27
N LYS A 756 34.82 -20.56 -2.98
CA LYS A 756 36.24 -20.74 -3.33
C LYS A 756 37.16 -20.35 -2.19
N GLU A 757 37.72 -21.36 -1.54
CA GLU A 757 38.64 -21.22 -0.40
C GLU A 757 39.89 -20.38 -0.73
N GLU A 758 40.35 -20.40 -1.99
CA GLU A 758 41.52 -19.63 -2.45
C GLU A 758 41.39 -18.12 -2.21
N TYR A 759 40.16 -17.58 -2.22
CA TYR A 759 39.88 -16.15 -2.01
C TYR A 759 39.47 -15.82 -0.56
N GLY A 760 39.44 -16.80 0.34
CA GLY A 760 39.03 -16.62 1.73
C GLY A 760 39.70 -15.45 2.46
N PRO A 761 41.05 -15.32 2.44
CA PRO A 761 41.74 -14.20 3.08
C PRO A 761 41.36 -12.82 2.50
N LEU A 762 41.06 -12.76 1.21
CA LEU A 762 40.63 -11.54 0.53
C LEU A 762 39.23 -11.12 1.01
N PHE A 763 38.29 -12.08 1.08
CA PHE A 763 36.94 -11.81 1.58
C PHE A 763 36.93 -11.34 3.03
N MET A 764 37.74 -11.96 3.89
CA MET A 764 37.93 -11.53 5.28
C MET A 764 38.45 -10.09 5.36
N ARG A 765 39.48 -9.75 4.57
CA ARG A 765 40.04 -8.40 4.54
C ARG A 765 39.02 -7.35 4.07
N THR A 766 38.19 -7.69 3.09
CA THR A 766 37.12 -6.80 2.61
C THR A 766 36.05 -6.59 3.69
N PHE A 767 35.62 -7.66 4.37
CA PHE A 767 34.65 -7.55 5.45
C PHE A 767 35.21 -6.75 6.64
N GLU A 768 36.48 -6.95 6.99
CA GLU A 768 37.17 -6.14 8.00
C GLU A 768 37.18 -4.65 7.62
N ARG A 769 37.55 -4.31 6.39
CA ARG A 769 37.54 -2.93 5.89
C ARG A 769 36.14 -2.30 5.99
N PHE A 770 35.10 -2.97 5.53
CA PHE A 770 33.73 -2.44 5.64
C PHE A 770 33.28 -2.29 7.09
N SER A 771 33.53 -3.29 7.93
CA SER A 771 33.14 -3.27 9.35
C SER A 771 33.87 -2.18 10.13
N SER A 772 35.11 -1.87 9.75
CA SER A 772 35.94 -0.84 10.38
C SER A 772 35.71 0.58 9.85
N SER A 773 34.81 0.77 8.86
CA SER A 773 34.52 2.10 8.31
C SER A 773 33.90 3.01 9.37
N THR A 774 34.13 4.33 9.29
CA THR A 774 33.54 5.26 10.25
C THR A 774 32.01 5.30 10.14
N SER A 775 31.43 5.14 8.95
CA SER A 775 29.97 5.10 8.74
C SER A 775 29.31 3.87 9.37
N VAL A 776 29.87 2.66 9.17
CA VAL A 776 29.34 1.42 9.78
C VAL A 776 29.58 1.43 11.29
N MET A 777 30.73 1.91 11.74
CA MET A 777 31.03 2.04 13.16
C MET A 777 30.15 3.09 13.86
N ALA A 778 29.66 4.10 13.13
CA ALA A 778 28.72 5.10 13.66
C ALA A 778 27.31 4.56 13.92
N LEU A 779 26.92 3.39 13.36
CA LEU A 779 25.62 2.74 13.61
C LEU A 779 25.51 2.21 15.06
N THR A 780 25.44 3.10 16.04
CA THR A 780 25.42 2.79 17.48
C THR A 780 24.08 3.09 18.15
N SER A 781 23.16 3.74 17.45
CA SER A 781 21.82 4.07 17.93
C SER A 781 20.77 3.97 16.82
N SER A 782 19.51 3.79 17.20
CA SER A 782 18.36 3.74 16.28
C SER A 782 18.28 4.99 15.40
N TYR A 783 18.56 6.17 15.97
CA TYR A 783 18.51 7.45 15.26
C TYR A 783 19.47 7.51 14.06
N ILE A 784 20.71 7.02 14.22
CA ILE A 784 21.69 7.03 13.13
C ILE A 784 21.30 6.01 12.06
N CYS A 785 20.75 4.86 12.46
CA CYS A 785 20.22 3.88 11.52
C CYS A 785 19.05 4.45 10.68
N ASP A 786 18.22 5.30 11.27
CA ASP A 786 17.11 5.97 10.59
C ASP A 786 17.59 7.08 9.62
N GLN A 787 18.78 7.64 9.84
CA GLN A 787 19.39 8.62 8.91
C GLN A 787 20.03 7.95 7.68
N GLU A 788 20.53 6.72 7.82
CA GLU A 788 21.28 6.00 6.78
C GLU A 788 20.70 4.58 6.53
N PRO A 789 19.41 4.45 6.15
CA PRO A 789 18.76 3.15 6.02
C PRO A 789 19.35 2.29 4.91
N ASP A 790 19.76 2.89 3.78
CA ASP A 790 20.35 2.19 2.63
C ASP A 790 21.69 1.52 2.99
N LEU A 791 22.51 2.19 3.81
CA LEU A 791 23.76 1.64 4.31
C LEU A 791 23.52 0.44 5.23
N VAL A 792 22.53 0.52 6.11
CA VAL A 792 22.13 -0.59 6.99
C VAL A 792 21.70 -1.79 6.16
N GLU A 793 20.86 -1.58 5.16
CA GLU A 793 20.40 -2.65 4.26
C GLU A 793 21.58 -3.26 3.48
N ALA A 794 22.44 -2.44 2.88
CA ALA A 794 23.62 -2.91 2.15
C ALA A 794 24.56 -3.75 3.03
N TYR A 795 24.90 -3.27 4.23
CA TYR A 795 25.82 -3.95 5.14
C TYR A 795 25.25 -5.27 5.67
N THR A 796 23.97 -5.28 6.07
CA THR A 796 23.31 -6.49 6.57
C THR A 796 23.09 -7.52 5.47
N ASN A 797 22.80 -7.09 4.25
CA ASN A 797 22.74 -7.98 3.08
C ASN A 797 24.11 -8.57 2.73
N PHE A 798 25.17 -7.76 2.73
CA PHE A 798 26.55 -8.23 2.55
C PHE A 798 26.94 -9.28 3.60
N ALA A 799 26.68 -9.00 4.88
CA ALA A 799 26.97 -9.95 5.95
C ALA A 799 26.15 -11.24 5.81
N SER A 800 24.90 -11.16 5.36
CA SER A 800 24.07 -12.33 5.07
C SER A 800 24.63 -13.17 3.91
N ALA A 801 25.02 -12.52 2.82
CA ALA A 801 25.67 -13.16 1.68
C ALA A 801 26.96 -13.87 2.10
N TYR A 802 27.77 -13.22 2.95
CA TYR A 802 29.00 -13.78 3.53
C TYR A 802 28.75 -15.05 4.33
N VAL A 803 27.74 -15.03 5.21
CA VAL A 803 27.39 -16.21 6.02
C VAL A 803 26.89 -17.37 5.17
N ARG A 804 26.09 -17.09 4.13
CA ARG A 804 25.50 -18.13 3.26
C ARG A 804 26.50 -18.76 2.30
N SER A 805 27.47 -17.99 1.83
CA SER A 805 28.24 -18.35 0.63
C SER A 805 29.69 -18.74 0.94
N CYS A 806 30.28 -18.23 2.01
CA CYS A 806 31.68 -18.52 2.36
C CYS A 806 31.89 -19.95 2.88
N SER A 807 33.07 -20.52 2.63
CA SER A 807 33.44 -21.85 3.14
C SER A 807 33.50 -21.88 4.68
N LYS A 808 33.33 -23.07 5.25
CA LYS A 808 33.37 -23.30 6.71
C LYS A 808 34.65 -22.72 7.34
N GLU A 809 35.82 -22.91 6.73
CA GLU A 809 37.08 -22.40 7.27
C GLU A 809 37.14 -20.86 7.38
N VAL A 810 36.62 -20.18 6.36
CA VAL A 810 36.55 -18.71 6.32
C VAL A 810 35.58 -18.17 7.37
N LEU A 811 34.44 -18.85 7.56
CA LEU A 811 33.49 -18.51 8.62
C LEU A 811 34.13 -18.67 10.01
N ALA A 812 34.83 -19.79 10.28
CA ALA A 812 35.50 -20.03 11.56
C ALA A 812 36.51 -18.91 11.90
N ALA A 813 37.24 -18.42 10.91
CA ALA A 813 38.24 -17.37 11.08
C ALA A 813 37.65 -15.96 11.26
N SER A 814 36.36 -15.77 10.95
CA SER A 814 35.70 -14.45 10.93
C SER A 814 34.91 -14.11 12.21
N GLY A 815 35.15 -14.83 13.31
CA GLY A 815 34.39 -14.68 14.57
C GLY A 815 34.30 -13.24 15.09
N SER A 816 35.40 -12.49 15.13
CA SER A 816 35.40 -11.09 15.59
C SER A 816 34.59 -10.15 14.70
N LEU A 817 34.50 -10.42 13.39
CA LEU A 817 33.68 -9.66 12.45
C LEU A 817 32.18 -9.94 12.66
N PHE A 818 31.84 -11.18 13.01
CA PHE A 818 30.47 -11.55 13.36
C PHE A 818 30.01 -10.94 14.70
N GLU A 819 30.90 -10.84 15.68
CA GLU A 819 30.61 -10.14 16.96
C GLU A 819 30.18 -8.69 16.70
N VAL A 820 30.95 -7.94 15.91
CA VAL A 820 30.66 -6.54 15.57
C VAL A 820 29.39 -6.45 14.72
N SER A 821 29.28 -7.23 13.63
CA SER A 821 28.14 -7.13 12.72
C SER A 821 26.81 -7.52 13.37
N LEU A 822 26.77 -8.52 14.25
CA LEU A 822 25.56 -8.89 14.99
C LEU A 822 25.17 -7.83 16.03
N GLN A 823 26.16 -7.20 16.69
CA GLN A 823 25.88 -6.08 17.59
C GLN A 823 25.22 -4.93 16.82
N LYS A 824 25.77 -4.58 15.64
CA LYS A 824 25.21 -3.56 14.75
C LYS A 824 23.81 -3.92 14.27
N ALA A 825 23.60 -5.16 13.86
CA ALA A 825 22.28 -5.64 13.41
C ALA A 825 21.24 -5.64 14.54
N GLY A 826 21.64 -5.96 15.77
CA GLY A 826 20.80 -5.81 16.95
C GLY A 826 20.31 -4.37 17.11
N ILE A 827 21.22 -3.39 17.08
CA ILE A 827 20.87 -1.97 17.18
C ILE A 827 19.95 -1.56 16.02
N CYS A 828 20.29 -1.93 14.78
CA CYS A 828 19.51 -1.59 13.58
C CYS A 828 18.08 -2.17 13.62
N SER A 829 17.87 -3.27 14.34
CA SER A 829 16.53 -3.87 14.52
C SER A 829 15.55 -2.94 15.27
N THR A 830 16.07 -1.93 15.98
CA THR A 830 15.29 -0.94 16.73
C THR A 830 14.96 0.33 15.92
N ALA A 831 15.58 0.53 14.75
CA ALA A 831 15.38 1.69 13.87
C ALA A 831 13.91 1.82 13.45
N LEU A 832 13.34 3.03 13.41
CA LEU A 832 11.95 3.25 12.99
C LEU A 832 11.71 2.87 11.51
N HIS A 833 12.71 3.04 10.66
CA HIS A 833 12.64 2.70 9.25
C HIS A 833 12.41 1.19 9.04
N ARG A 834 11.30 0.84 8.40
CA ARG A 834 10.83 -0.56 8.28
C ARG A 834 11.81 -1.44 7.49
N GLY A 835 12.36 -0.95 6.38
CA GLY A 835 13.29 -1.71 5.52
C GLY A 835 14.56 -2.12 6.27
N ALA A 836 15.37 -1.14 6.65
CA ALA A 836 16.54 -1.27 7.52
C ALA A 836 16.36 -2.23 8.71
N ALA A 837 15.30 -2.07 9.51
CA ALA A 837 15.06 -2.94 10.67
C ALA A 837 14.79 -4.40 10.26
N LEU A 838 13.97 -4.62 9.23
CA LEU A 838 13.68 -5.97 8.73
C LEU A 838 14.87 -6.62 8.03
N SER A 839 15.73 -5.84 7.35
CA SER A 839 16.98 -6.31 6.75
C SER A 839 17.96 -6.78 7.84
N ALA A 840 18.14 -5.99 8.89
CA ALA A 840 18.97 -6.36 10.04
C ALA A 840 18.47 -7.62 10.76
N MET A 841 17.17 -7.73 11.00
CA MET A 841 16.57 -8.95 11.57
C MET A 841 16.71 -10.15 10.64
N SER A 842 16.65 -9.95 9.32
CA SER A 842 16.86 -11.02 8.34
C SER A 842 18.30 -11.51 8.33
N TYR A 843 19.29 -10.63 8.50
CA TYR A 843 20.68 -11.03 8.71
C TYR A 843 20.87 -11.86 9.98
N VAL A 844 20.30 -11.42 11.11
CA VAL A 844 20.37 -12.20 12.37
C VAL A 844 19.73 -13.58 12.18
N THR A 845 18.56 -13.64 11.54
CA THR A 845 17.87 -14.90 11.24
C THR A 845 18.74 -15.81 10.37
N CYS A 846 19.38 -15.24 9.34
CA CYS A 846 20.29 -15.94 8.43
C CYS A 846 21.50 -16.52 9.17
N PHE A 847 22.14 -15.73 10.05
CA PHE A 847 23.27 -16.19 10.86
C PHE A 847 22.89 -17.35 11.77
N LEU A 848 21.76 -17.23 12.48
CA LEU A 848 21.29 -18.28 13.38
C LEU A 848 20.84 -19.54 12.62
N GLU A 849 20.24 -19.39 11.45
CA GLU A 849 19.82 -20.52 10.62
C GLU A 849 21.02 -21.35 10.14
N VAL A 850 22.03 -20.68 9.57
CA VAL A 850 23.27 -21.35 9.12
C VAL A 850 24.00 -21.93 10.33
N GLY A 851 24.07 -21.21 11.45
CA GLY A 851 24.65 -21.71 12.70
C GLY A 851 23.95 -22.96 13.22
N LEU A 852 22.61 -23.00 13.21
CA LEU A 852 21.81 -24.15 13.60
C LEU A 852 22.04 -25.35 12.68
N ALA A 853 22.08 -25.14 11.36
CA ALA A 853 22.36 -26.20 10.40
C ALA A 853 23.73 -26.83 10.68
N LEU A 854 24.76 -26.01 10.91
CA LEU A 854 26.11 -26.47 11.23
C LEU A 854 26.19 -27.23 12.57
N LEU A 855 25.39 -26.86 13.57
CA LEU A 855 25.34 -27.57 14.86
C LEU A 855 24.60 -28.91 14.78
N MET A 856 23.73 -29.10 13.78
CA MET A 856 22.99 -30.35 13.56
C MET A 856 23.75 -31.37 12.71
N GLU A 857 24.81 -30.96 12.01
CA GLU A 857 25.66 -31.86 11.22
C GLU A 857 26.48 -32.81 12.12
N PRO A 858 26.63 -34.11 11.74
CA PRO A 858 27.41 -35.07 12.49
C PRO A 858 28.91 -34.70 12.48
N GLU A 859 29.57 -34.79 13.65
CA GLU A 859 30.99 -34.44 13.79
C GLU A 859 31.90 -35.32 12.91
N ALA A 860 32.37 -34.81 11.77
CA ALA A 860 33.26 -35.56 10.89
C ALA A 860 34.62 -34.88 10.60
N SER A 861 34.77 -33.56 10.82
CA SER A 861 36.03 -32.84 10.51
C SER A 861 36.50 -31.82 11.57
N THR A 862 37.78 -31.44 11.53
CA THR A 862 38.37 -30.41 12.41
C THR A 862 37.91 -28.99 12.09
N SER A 863 37.59 -28.70 10.82
CA SER A 863 37.05 -27.41 10.36
C SER A 863 35.58 -27.23 10.75
N GLU A 864 34.77 -28.29 10.78
CA GLU A 864 33.39 -28.22 11.30
C GLU A 864 33.37 -27.87 12.79
N ARG A 865 34.27 -28.47 13.58
CA ARG A 865 34.39 -28.18 15.01
C ARG A 865 34.77 -26.72 15.28
N SER A 866 35.64 -26.12 14.46
CA SER A 866 36.06 -24.72 14.66
C SER A 866 34.95 -23.73 14.34
N VAL A 867 34.10 -23.99 13.33
CA VAL A 867 32.95 -23.13 13.03
C VAL A 867 31.87 -23.24 14.10
N GLN A 868 31.55 -24.45 14.55
CA GLN A 868 30.58 -24.65 15.62
C GLN A 868 31.00 -23.94 16.92
N ASP A 869 32.29 -24.07 17.29
CA ASP A 869 32.85 -23.38 18.46
C ASP A 869 32.81 -21.84 18.27
N MET A 870 33.05 -21.34 17.05
CA MET A 870 32.93 -19.91 16.71
C MET A 870 31.49 -19.40 16.85
N VAL A 871 30.50 -20.08 16.25
CA VAL A 871 29.09 -19.68 16.29
C VAL A 871 28.60 -19.58 17.74
N ILE A 872 28.89 -20.59 18.56
CA ILE A 872 28.52 -20.59 19.98
C ILE A 872 29.19 -19.45 20.75
N ARG A 873 30.48 -19.21 20.49
CA ARG A 873 31.21 -18.08 21.12
C ARG A 873 30.58 -16.74 20.74
N VAL A 874 30.35 -16.49 19.46
CA VAL A 874 29.77 -15.22 18.98
C VAL A 874 28.40 -14.97 19.61
N ILE A 875 27.54 -15.99 19.66
CA ILE A 875 26.21 -15.87 20.28
C ILE A 875 26.31 -15.64 21.79
N SER A 876 27.26 -16.28 22.47
CA SER A 876 27.46 -16.06 23.91
C SER A 876 27.86 -14.61 24.24
N ILE A 877 28.57 -13.94 23.33
CA ILE A 877 29.03 -12.55 23.49
C ILE A 877 27.93 -11.56 23.08
N SER A 878 27.32 -11.74 21.92
CA SER A 878 26.35 -10.79 21.36
C SER A 878 24.90 -11.05 21.78
N GLY A 879 24.61 -12.20 22.40
CA GLY A 879 23.25 -12.68 22.68
C GLY A 879 22.45 -11.80 23.64
N GLU A 880 23.06 -11.31 24.73
CA GLU A 880 22.38 -10.43 25.69
C GLU A 880 21.91 -9.13 25.02
N GLY A 881 22.82 -8.47 24.28
CA GLY A 881 22.51 -7.25 23.53
C GLY A 881 21.48 -7.48 22.43
N LEU A 882 21.54 -8.62 21.74
CA LEU A 882 20.57 -8.98 20.72
C LEU A 882 19.17 -9.16 21.31
N VAL A 883 19.03 -9.93 22.39
CA VAL A 883 17.73 -10.13 23.06
C VAL A 883 17.17 -8.81 23.59
N SER A 884 18.01 -7.96 24.18
CA SER A 884 17.61 -6.62 24.63
C SER A 884 17.07 -5.75 23.49
N ASN A 885 17.79 -5.68 22.37
CA ASN A 885 17.36 -4.92 21.20
C ASN A 885 16.08 -5.49 20.56
N LEU A 886 15.88 -6.81 20.56
CA LEU A 886 14.66 -7.43 20.03
C LEU A 886 13.43 -7.10 20.90
N VAL A 887 13.60 -7.10 22.22
CA VAL A 887 12.54 -6.68 23.15
C VAL A 887 12.20 -5.20 22.92
N TYR A 888 13.22 -4.35 22.79
CA TYR A 888 13.03 -2.93 22.49
C TYR A 888 12.35 -2.71 21.12
N ALA A 889 12.69 -3.52 20.11
CA ALA A 889 12.08 -3.45 18.79
C ALA A 889 10.57 -3.80 18.77
N LEU A 890 10.07 -4.48 19.81
CA LEU A 890 8.65 -4.79 20.02
C LEU A 890 7.87 -3.67 20.74
N LEU A 891 8.50 -2.52 20.97
CA LEU A 891 7.87 -1.34 21.55
C LEU A 891 7.60 -0.29 20.46
N GLY A 892 6.57 0.55 20.68
CA GLY A 892 6.23 1.68 19.82
C GLY A 892 5.42 1.33 18.56
N VAL A 893 5.23 2.34 17.69
CA VAL A 893 4.22 2.36 16.62
C VAL A 893 4.43 1.29 15.54
N SER A 894 5.68 0.90 15.28
CA SER A 894 6.07 -0.06 14.23
C SER A 894 6.23 -1.51 14.72
N ALA A 895 6.02 -1.78 16.02
CA ALA A 895 6.28 -3.07 16.66
C ALA A 895 5.59 -4.27 15.99
N VAL A 896 4.34 -4.11 15.55
CA VAL A 896 3.53 -5.19 14.94
C VAL A 896 4.20 -5.76 13.67
N SER A 897 4.87 -4.92 12.90
CA SER A 897 5.56 -5.36 11.68
C SER A 897 6.78 -6.26 11.96
N ARG A 898 7.33 -6.19 13.18
CA ARG A 898 8.55 -6.89 13.61
C ARG A 898 8.28 -8.18 14.38
N VAL A 899 7.09 -8.33 14.96
CA VAL A 899 6.68 -9.49 15.78
C VAL A 899 7.09 -10.83 15.14
N HIS A 900 6.84 -10.99 13.83
CA HIS A 900 7.13 -12.26 13.17
C HIS A 900 8.63 -12.58 13.13
N LYS A 901 9.48 -11.59 12.79
CA LYS A 901 10.93 -11.76 12.72
C LYS A 901 11.54 -11.88 14.12
N SER A 902 11.13 -11.06 15.08
CA SER A 902 11.56 -11.20 16.48
C SER A 902 11.24 -12.58 17.06
N ALA A 903 10.03 -13.09 16.81
CA ALA A 903 9.64 -14.43 17.27
C ALA A 903 10.49 -15.53 16.61
N THR A 904 10.84 -15.37 15.34
CA THR A 904 11.69 -16.32 14.59
C THR A 904 13.11 -16.35 15.17
N ILE A 905 13.70 -15.18 15.42
CA ILE A 905 15.04 -15.06 16.01
C ILE A 905 15.07 -15.68 17.42
N LEU A 906 14.07 -15.37 18.25
CA LEU A 906 13.98 -15.96 19.60
C LEU A 906 13.77 -17.47 19.56
N GLN A 907 12.97 -17.99 18.61
CA GLN A 907 12.80 -19.44 18.40
C GLN A 907 14.13 -20.10 18.01
N GLN A 908 14.91 -19.48 17.12
CA GLN A 908 16.22 -19.99 16.70
C GLN A 908 17.24 -19.97 17.85
N LEU A 909 17.33 -18.87 18.61
CA LEU A 909 18.19 -18.79 19.80
C LEU A 909 17.84 -19.88 20.83
N ALA A 910 16.54 -20.10 21.05
CA ALA A 910 16.04 -21.15 21.94
C ALA A 910 16.40 -22.56 21.44
N ALA A 911 16.32 -22.81 20.13
CA ALA A 911 16.76 -24.07 19.52
C ALA A 911 18.27 -24.30 19.70
N MET A 912 19.10 -23.26 19.57
CA MET A 912 20.55 -23.36 19.81
C MET A 912 20.86 -23.67 21.27
N CYS A 913 20.15 -23.05 22.21
CA CYS A 913 20.27 -23.36 23.64
C CYS A 913 19.88 -24.82 23.93
N SER A 914 18.83 -25.34 23.28
CA SER A 914 18.41 -26.74 23.45
C SER A 914 19.46 -27.73 22.93
N LEU A 915 20.14 -27.41 21.83
CA LEU A 915 21.22 -28.25 21.28
C LEU A 915 22.47 -28.18 22.15
N SER A 916 22.83 -26.99 22.65
CA SER A 916 24.03 -26.80 23.47
C SER A 916 23.95 -27.48 24.84
N GLU A 917 22.75 -27.72 25.37
CA GLU A 917 22.56 -28.50 26.61
C GLU A 917 22.97 -29.96 26.52
N ILE A 918 22.90 -30.53 25.31
CA ILE A 918 23.16 -31.95 25.05
C ILE A 918 24.63 -32.17 24.63
N THR A 919 25.39 -31.09 24.40
CA THR A 919 26.77 -31.12 23.91
C THR A 919 27.77 -30.53 24.92
N LYS A 920 29.05 -30.49 24.52
CA LYS A 920 30.15 -29.88 25.29
C LYS A 920 29.97 -28.36 25.55
N TRP A 921 29.04 -27.70 24.87
CA TRP A 921 28.83 -26.25 24.92
C TRP A 921 27.90 -25.76 26.03
N LYS A 922 27.37 -26.66 26.88
CA LYS A 922 26.48 -26.31 28.01
C LYS A 922 27.05 -25.23 28.92
N ALA A 923 28.38 -25.17 29.08
CA ALA A 923 29.05 -24.17 29.91
C ALA A 923 29.06 -22.76 29.29
N VAL A 924 28.77 -22.63 28.00
CA VAL A 924 28.86 -21.38 27.22
C VAL A 924 27.48 -20.87 26.80
N LEU A 925 26.57 -21.77 26.43
CA LEU A 925 25.18 -21.44 26.07
C LEU A 925 24.24 -22.48 26.67
N CYS A 926 23.22 -22.05 27.41
CA CYS A 926 22.21 -22.92 28.03
C CYS A 926 20.92 -22.13 28.33
N TRP A 927 19.86 -22.83 28.76
CA TRP A 927 18.59 -22.18 29.12
C TRP A 927 18.72 -21.16 30.25
N GLU A 928 19.62 -21.37 31.21
CA GLU A 928 19.85 -20.43 32.32
C GLU A 928 20.36 -19.07 31.83
N ILE A 929 21.23 -19.09 30.81
CA ILE A 929 21.77 -17.88 30.18
C ILE A 929 20.69 -17.14 29.40
N LEU A 930 19.89 -17.84 28.59
CA LEU A 930 18.77 -17.23 27.85
C LEU A 930 17.72 -16.63 28.80
N HIS A 931 17.42 -17.32 29.90
CA HIS A 931 16.54 -16.81 30.95
C HIS A 931 17.09 -15.51 31.55
N ARG A 932 18.40 -15.47 31.86
CA ARG A 932 19.06 -14.26 32.37
C ARG A 932 19.02 -13.12 31.36
N TRP A 933 19.22 -13.38 30.07
CA TRP A 933 19.13 -12.36 29.02
C TRP A 933 17.73 -11.77 28.88
N LEU A 934 16.69 -12.60 28.87
CA LEU A 934 15.29 -12.13 28.81
C LEU A 934 14.93 -11.30 30.04
N TYR A 935 15.36 -11.74 31.22
CA TYR A 935 15.13 -11.02 32.46
C TYR A 935 15.87 -9.67 32.48
N SER A 936 17.15 -9.65 32.10
CA SER A 936 17.96 -8.44 31.96
C SER A 936 17.34 -7.45 30.97
N ALA A 937 16.92 -7.94 29.79
CA ALA A 937 16.29 -7.13 28.75
C ALA A 937 15.02 -6.42 29.23
N LEU A 938 14.13 -7.14 29.93
CA LEU A 938 12.89 -6.57 30.45
C LEU A 938 13.13 -5.64 31.66
N GLN A 939 14.11 -5.93 32.52
CA GLN A 939 14.46 -5.05 33.64
C GLN A 939 15.12 -3.73 33.20
N MET A 940 15.84 -3.76 32.08
CA MET A 940 16.53 -2.58 31.54
C MET A 940 15.61 -1.63 30.75
N LEU A 941 14.35 -2.03 30.52
CA LEU A 941 13.35 -1.12 29.95
C LEU A 941 13.02 0.01 30.95
N PRO A 942 12.82 1.25 30.49
CA PRO A 942 12.38 2.34 31.38
C PRO A 942 11.09 1.97 32.10
N ALA A 943 10.94 2.39 33.37
CA ALA A 943 9.81 2.04 34.23
C ALA A 943 8.43 2.49 33.67
N GLU A 944 8.44 3.35 32.66
CA GLU A 944 7.26 3.83 31.94
C GLU A 944 6.70 2.79 30.94
N TYR A 945 7.52 1.80 30.53
CA TYR A 945 7.14 0.79 29.54
C TYR A 945 6.59 -0.50 30.15
N LEU A 946 6.78 -0.76 31.45
CA LEU A 946 6.31 -1.99 32.09
C LEU A 946 5.61 -1.69 33.41
N LYS A 947 4.51 -2.38 33.69
CA LYS A 947 3.85 -2.32 35.00
C LYS A 947 4.73 -2.98 36.06
N GLN A 948 4.60 -2.53 37.31
CA GLN A 948 5.32 -3.12 38.43
C GLN A 948 5.00 -4.63 38.55
N GLY A 949 6.02 -5.47 38.48
CA GLY A 949 5.91 -6.94 38.50
C GLY A 949 5.59 -7.61 37.16
N GLU A 950 5.44 -6.85 36.08
CA GLU A 950 5.14 -7.40 34.75
C GLU A 950 6.30 -8.22 34.18
N ALA A 951 7.54 -7.74 34.31
CA ALA A 951 8.75 -8.47 33.88
C ALA A 951 8.86 -9.87 34.54
N GLU A 952 8.58 -9.95 35.84
CA GLU A 952 8.63 -11.21 36.60
C GLU A 952 7.52 -12.19 36.19
N SER A 953 6.41 -11.69 35.67
CA SER A 953 5.30 -12.50 35.14
C SER A 953 5.52 -12.96 33.70
N LEU A 954 6.13 -12.13 32.85
CA LEU A 954 6.31 -12.39 31.41
C LEU A 954 7.42 -13.41 31.15
N VAL A 955 8.56 -13.31 31.85
CA VAL A 955 9.74 -14.16 31.61
C VAL A 955 9.43 -15.66 31.72
N PRO A 956 8.74 -16.16 32.77
CA PRO A 956 8.40 -17.58 32.86
C PRO A 956 7.46 -18.06 31.74
N VAL A 957 6.51 -17.21 31.32
CA VAL A 957 5.55 -17.51 30.25
C VAL A 957 6.25 -17.59 28.90
N TRP A 958 7.11 -16.61 28.61
CA TRP A 958 7.89 -16.57 27.38
C TRP A 958 8.89 -17.72 27.32
N LEU A 959 9.57 -18.04 28.42
CA LEU A 959 10.51 -19.17 28.46
C LEU A 959 9.81 -20.49 28.15
N LYS A 960 8.62 -20.72 28.73
CA LYS A 960 7.84 -21.94 28.45
C LYS A 960 7.41 -22.03 26.98
N ALA A 961 7.01 -20.90 26.39
CA ALA A 961 6.69 -20.82 24.97
C ALA A 961 7.92 -21.04 24.08
N LEU A 962 9.09 -20.52 24.46
CA LEU A 962 10.37 -20.71 23.76
C LEU A 962 10.83 -22.16 23.76
N VAL A 963 10.69 -22.87 24.89
CA VAL A 963 11.00 -24.32 24.96
C VAL A 963 10.13 -25.12 23.99
N ALA A 964 8.83 -24.82 23.95
CA ALA A 964 7.91 -25.46 23.01
C ALA A 964 8.23 -25.11 21.55
N ALA A 965 8.52 -23.83 21.27
CA ALA A 965 8.88 -23.36 19.93
C ALA A 965 10.22 -23.93 19.43
N ALA A 966 11.21 -24.07 20.31
CA ALA A 966 12.49 -24.70 20.00
C ALA A 966 12.33 -26.18 19.65
N SER A 967 11.50 -26.89 20.43
CA SER A 967 11.19 -28.31 20.17
C SER A 967 10.49 -28.50 18.82
N ASP A 968 9.49 -27.69 18.52
CA ASP A 968 8.80 -27.70 17.22
C ASP A 968 9.79 -27.46 16.06
N TYR A 969 10.70 -26.50 16.23
CA TYR A 969 11.70 -26.16 15.20
C TYR A 969 12.67 -27.31 14.94
N LEU A 970 13.26 -27.90 16.00
CA LEU A 970 14.20 -29.01 15.86
C LEU A 970 13.55 -30.25 15.27
N GLN A 971 12.30 -30.57 15.66
CA GLN A 971 11.53 -31.67 15.08
C GLN A 971 11.27 -31.48 13.57
N SER A 972 10.91 -30.26 13.15
CA SER A 972 10.68 -29.96 11.73
C SER A 972 11.93 -30.18 10.87
N ARG A 973 13.11 -29.80 11.38
CA ARG A 973 14.39 -29.97 10.67
C ARG A 973 14.86 -31.43 10.60
N GLN A 974 14.56 -32.25 11.61
CA GLN A 974 14.88 -33.68 11.61
C GLN A 974 14.00 -34.50 10.67
N CYS A 975 12.80 -34.02 10.32
CA CYS A 975 11.84 -34.74 9.47
C CYS A 975 12.02 -34.51 7.96
N GLY A 976 12.97 -33.66 7.55
CA GLY A 976 13.38 -33.52 6.14
C GLY A 976 12.42 -32.75 5.24
N GLU A 977 11.42 -32.04 5.76
CA GLU A 977 10.61 -31.11 4.96
C GLU A 977 11.42 -29.84 4.63
N ILE A 978 12.18 -29.89 3.53
CA ILE A 978 12.88 -28.75 2.92
C ILE A 978 11.85 -27.88 2.19
N SER A 979 10.83 -27.38 2.90
CA SER A 979 10.10 -26.21 2.44
C SER A 979 10.64 -25.01 3.21
N SER A 980 11.00 -23.96 2.50
CA SER A 980 11.62 -22.73 3.01
C SER A 980 10.75 -21.92 4.00
N HIS A 981 9.71 -22.52 4.59
CA HIS A 981 8.67 -21.85 5.39
C HIS A 981 8.35 -22.55 6.73
N GLY A 982 9.23 -23.40 7.28
CA GLY A 982 8.99 -24.12 8.54
C GLY A 982 8.96 -23.27 9.83
N HIS A 983 9.27 -21.98 9.77
CA HIS A 983 9.23 -21.11 10.96
C HIS A 983 7.80 -20.90 11.46
N MET A 984 7.61 -20.97 12.79
CA MET A 984 6.35 -20.63 13.46
C MET A 984 5.12 -21.50 13.11
N GLN A 985 5.26 -22.66 12.44
CA GLN A 985 4.11 -23.52 12.07
C GLN A 985 3.61 -24.44 13.20
N GLY A 986 4.50 -24.81 14.13
CA GLY A 986 4.17 -25.63 15.31
C GLY A 986 3.27 -24.92 16.34
N LYS A 987 2.74 -25.70 17.30
CA LYS A 987 1.86 -25.15 18.36
C LYS A 987 2.61 -24.20 19.29
N GLY A 988 3.86 -24.51 19.61
CA GLY A 988 4.77 -23.67 20.40
C GLY A 988 5.19 -22.41 19.65
N GLY A 989 5.54 -22.53 18.36
CA GLY A 989 5.84 -21.37 17.51
C GLY A 989 4.67 -20.38 17.44
N ARG A 990 3.44 -20.87 17.17
CA ARG A 990 2.23 -20.03 17.15
C ARG A 990 1.93 -19.38 18.51
N LEU A 991 2.16 -20.11 19.61
CA LEU A 991 2.02 -19.57 20.97
C LEU A 991 3.01 -18.42 21.22
N LEU A 992 4.29 -18.60 20.87
CA LEU A 992 5.30 -17.54 20.99
C LEU A 992 4.93 -16.30 20.17
N LYS A 993 4.49 -16.47 18.93
CA LYS A 993 4.04 -15.34 18.09
C LYS A 993 2.91 -14.56 18.74
N ARG A 994 1.94 -15.29 19.31
CA ARG A 994 0.76 -14.71 19.94
C ARG A 994 1.15 -13.91 21.17
N LEU A 995 2.00 -14.45 22.04
CA LEU A 995 2.47 -13.76 23.24
C LEU A 995 3.27 -12.49 22.92
N LEU A 996 4.13 -12.54 21.89
CA LEU A 996 4.88 -11.35 21.45
C LEU A 996 3.99 -10.32 20.76
N ARG A 997 2.93 -10.75 20.05
CA ARG A 997 1.91 -9.85 19.51
C ARG A 997 1.13 -9.18 20.63
N GLU A 998 0.64 -9.95 21.61
CA GLU A 998 -0.06 -9.42 22.78
C GLU A 998 0.81 -8.41 23.52
N PHE A 999 2.11 -8.70 23.69
CA PHE A 999 3.06 -7.76 24.27
C PHE A 999 3.20 -6.48 23.43
N ALA A 1000 3.42 -6.59 22.12
CA ALA A 1000 3.55 -5.44 21.23
C ALA A 1000 2.28 -4.58 21.16
N ASP A 1001 1.10 -5.21 21.14
CA ASP A 1001 -0.19 -4.53 21.10
C ASP A 1001 -0.46 -3.77 22.41
N ASN A 1002 -0.11 -4.36 23.56
CA ASN A 1002 -0.25 -3.73 24.87
C ASN A 1002 0.70 -2.52 25.07
N HIS A 1003 1.84 -2.50 24.36
CA HIS A 1003 2.91 -1.49 24.53
C HIS A 1003 3.10 -0.59 23.30
N ARG A 1004 2.10 -0.53 22.41
CA ARG A 1004 2.14 0.25 21.17
C ARG A 1004 2.16 1.77 21.42
N ASN A 1005 1.54 2.23 22.51
CA ASN A 1005 1.32 3.64 22.85
C ASN A 1005 1.59 3.95 24.34
N SER A 1006 2.75 3.59 24.89
CA SER A 1006 3.19 4.24 26.14
C SER A 1006 3.46 5.72 25.84
N PRO A 1007 2.74 6.66 26.46
CA PRO A 1007 2.94 8.09 26.20
C PRO A 1007 4.27 8.48 26.83
N ASN A 1008 5.18 9.04 26.02
CA ASN A 1008 6.25 9.99 26.36
C ASN A 1008 7.45 9.81 25.40
N LEU A 1009 7.32 10.33 24.18
CA LEU A 1009 8.48 10.82 23.43
C LEU A 1009 8.58 12.31 23.74
N THR A 1010 9.25 12.64 24.85
CA THR A 1010 9.97 13.91 25.01
C THR A 1010 11.42 13.71 24.61
#